data_AF-A0A7S4V9F6-F1
#
_entry.id   AF-A0A7S4V9F6-F1
#
_cell.length_a   1.000
_cell.length_b   1.000
_cell.length_c   1.000
_cell.angle_alpha   90.00
_cell.angle_beta   90.00
_cell.angle_gamma   90.00
#
_symmetry.space_group_name_H-M   'P 1'
#
loop_
_entity.id
_entity.type
_entity.pdbx_description
1 polymer ?
#
loop_
_entity_poly.entity_id
_entity_poly.type
_entity_poly.pdbx_seq_one_letter_code
_entity_poly.pdbx_strand_id
1 'polypeptide(L)'
;GLYFVSAACPKEASSAEKSTCKKPKSWSNLKKIVASNKRVVICPFTISLANDDRPLKLSTQHEIICAKEGKCVIEGGKTQLKILSASASVSIHGFTFKEATRSAVIVTAPSEQSFCYTTFDSNDGARGSAIRGAKGTELFISQSSFVRNGAKLGTVFSEGKVEAVDSAFEDNFSTIGGSALYLKGGSNFTVRGTSFKNNTGGGNFISVADMFNDGGGNTGSGNVGACGANGAFVREEEKCVYFNGIGTDTNFTDETDEPTKFTVNGTYPLHPVPKNPPPGYFNYDMDDLEYGPTAWHKIPATQTDAYKYWKDLEEYMPADMTENTCDSKKSFNENRASPVNLRNTDDNCKEFHQFRPNRKTMHRPLLGNYSLNSLEIKSHSLRISYPRVDKEDLTVPSADIPQGWGKFLHVAYCEFKVPASHTLQGETFAAEMNCYIIQKAGRGLGVFTILFKIGSFNKHLDQAICAFQTVWQEDKDMCSGQGRRNLKHPEEEYQVVQEVQEDKVMCPGKGRRNLKHPEEEEEVKCEEEEVVMTSQCGGPWNPFEFMYQTKSWHFYGYRGTLMEPPCSQIAEYRVIDTPAEMSPSQLADMKRILFTHQDPGTCQYTSVHNKFESVAREFESVARPLQPSQRSRIHRCTCTDFISDGQRRDVDFKYKSCPKGTEAQWMPNPTDLKPAPGEQWDLGQTRIYETDLNFGDVLTLNDDLAPNDDLVPNDDLAPNDDLVVRP
;
A
#
# COMPACT_ATOMS: atom_id res chain seq x y z
N GLY A 1 -21.80 7.63 16.02
CA GLY A 1 -20.61 8.17 16.72
C GLY A 1 -19.51 8.33 15.70
N LEU A 2 -18.97 9.54 15.55
CA LEU A 2 -17.88 9.83 14.62
C LEU A 2 -16.57 9.23 15.17
N TYR A 3 -16.17 8.05 14.71
CA TYR A 3 -14.82 7.56 14.93
C TYR A 3 -13.89 8.31 13.98
N PHE A 4 -12.97 9.10 14.56
CA PHE A 4 -11.94 9.80 13.81
C PHE A 4 -11.00 8.76 13.21
N VAL A 5 -10.89 8.75 11.88
CA VAL A 5 -9.81 8.10 11.12
C VAL A 5 -8.50 8.52 11.77
N SER A 6 -7.64 7.57 12.16
CA SER A 6 -6.28 7.86 12.62
C SER A 6 -5.66 8.82 11.60
N ALA A 7 -5.47 10.08 12.02
CA ALA A 7 -5.12 11.15 11.11
C ALA A 7 -3.68 10.93 10.66
N ALA A 8 -3.50 10.27 9.51
CA ALA A 8 -2.21 10.22 8.83
C ALA A 8 -1.66 11.65 8.77
N CYS A 9 -0.40 11.83 9.16
CA CYS A 9 0.21 13.16 9.22
C CYS A 9 -0.12 13.94 7.94
N PRO A 10 -0.77 15.12 8.06
CA PRO A 10 -0.95 16.02 6.94
C PRO A 10 0.31 16.12 6.07
N LYS A 11 0.12 16.13 4.75
CA LYS A 11 1.21 16.39 3.80
C LYS A 11 1.88 17.71 4.19
N GLU A 12 3.18 17.83 3.92
CA GLU A 12 3.91 19.09 4.10
C GLU A 12 3.09 20.29 3.60
N ALA A 13 3.22 21.44 4.28
CA ALA A 13 2.59 22.69 3.83
C ALA A 13 2.84 22.89 2.33
N SER A 14 1.79 23.22 1.59
CA SER A 14 1.88 23.47 0.16
C SER A 14 2.88 24.60 -0.14
N SER A 15 3.43 24.64 -1.35
CA SER A 15 4.34 25.71 -1.78
C SER A 15 3.73 27.11 -1.56
N ALA A 16 2.43 27.26 -1.80
CA ALA A 16 1.67 28.48 -1.56
C ALA A 16 1.61 28.86 -0.07
N GLU A 17 1.35 27.90 0.81
CA GLU A 17 1.33 28.12 2.26
C GLU A 17 2.72 28.45 2.82
N LYS A 18 3.77 27.80 2.30
CA LYS A 18 5.16 28.09 2.67
C LYS A 18 5.54 29.55 2.35
N SER A 19 5.01 30.12 1.27
CA SER A 19 5.26 31.53 0.90
C SER A 19 4.56 32.56 1.80
N THR A 20 3.53 32.16 2.55
CA THR A 20 2.71 33.04 3.40
C THR A 20 2.92 32.81 4.90
N CYS A 21 3.97 32.07 5.27
CA CYS A 21 4.25 31.71 6.65
C CYS A 21 4.42 32.95 7.56
N LYS A 22 4.06 32.80 8.84
CA LYS A 22 4.22 33.85 9.87
C LYS A 22 5.58 33.69 10.54
N LYS A 23 6.43 34.72 10.49
CA LYS A 23 7.77 34.70 11.10
C LYS A 23 7.74 35.27 12.52
N PRO A 24 7.86 34.44 13.57
CA PRO A 24 7.90 34.93 14.94
C PRO A 24 9.24 35.65 15.19
N LYS A 25 9.17 36.83 15.81
CA LYS A 25 10.38 37.60 16.20
C LYS A 25 10.84 37.35 17.64
N SER A 26 9.97 36.79 18.47
CA SER A 26 10.22 36.54 19.89
C SER A 26 9.21 35.52 20.43
N TRP A 27 9.47 34.98 21.63
CA TRP A 27 8.54 34.05 22.29
C TRP A 27 7.15 34.65 22.52
N SER A 28 7.09 35.93 22.94
CA SER A 28 5.82 36.66 23.10
C SER A 28 5.08 36.82 21.77
N ASN A 29 5.83 37.07 20.67
CA ASN A 29 5.23 37.18 19.35
C ASN A 29 4.73 35.82 18.82
N LEU A 30 5.46 34.73 19.04
CA LEU A 30 4.99 33.38 18.69
C LEU A 30 3.68 33.04 19.43
N LYS A 31 3.60 33.33 20.73
CA LYS A 31 2.36 33.15 21.51
C LYS A 31 1.17 33.90 20.91
N LYS A 32 1.36 35.15 20.51
CA LYS A 32 0.31 35.95 19.87
C LYS A 32 -0.11 35.39 18.50
N ILE A 33 0.86 34.94 17.69
CA ILE A 33 0.59 34.32 16.39
C ILE A 33 -0.26 33.06 16.57
N VAL A 34 0.16 32.15 17.44
CA VAL A 34 -0.57 30.89 17.66
C VAL A 34 -1.94 31.14 18.28
N ALA A 35 -2.05 31.97 19.31
CA ALA A 35 -3.33 32.23 19.98
C ALA A 35 -4.39 32.89 19.08
N SER A 36 -3.98 33.56 17.99
CA SER A 36 -4.90 34.22 17.06
C SER A 36 -5.31 33.36 15.87
N ASN A 37 -4.75 32.15 15.72
CA ASN A 37 -4.96 31.32 14.52
C ASN A 37 -5.21 29.86 14.91
N LYS A 38 -6.36 29.31 14.50
CA LYS A 38 -6.63 27.87 14.64
C LYS A 38 -5.69 27.02 13.80
N ARG A 39 -5.29 27.52 12.63
CA ARG A 39 -4.31 26.87 11.76
C ARG A 39 -3.27 27.90 11.33
N VAL A 40 -1.99 27.59 11.53
CA VAL A 40 -0.92 28.54 11.22
C VAL A 40 0.33 27.84 10.70
N VAL A 41 0.87 28.38 9.60
CA VAL A 41 2.18 28.00 9.07
C VAL A 41 3.21 29.01 9.56
N ILE A 42 4.26 28.51 10.21
CA ILE A 42 5.30 29.30 10.87
C ILE A 42 6.59 29.22 10.05
N CYS A 43 7.19 30.37 9.75
CA CYS A 43 8.47 30.39 9.05
C CYS A 43 9.59 29.88 9.97
N PRO A 44 10.70 29.35 9.42
CA PRO A 44 11.87 28.98 10.19
C PRO A 44 12.29 30.04 11.22
N PHE A 45 12.54 29.60 12.45
CA PHE A 45 12.98 30.44 13.55
C PHE A 45 13.76 29.61 14.59
N THR A 46 14.53 30.29 15.43
CA THR A 46 15.10 29.73 16.65
C THR A 46 14.78 30.70 17.79
N ILE A 47 14.12 30.21 18.84
CA ILE A 47 13.79 30.99 20.04
C ILE A 47 14.29 30.22 21.26
N SER A 48 15.19 30.86 22.02
CA SER A 48 15.66 30.38 23.32
C SER A 48 14.78 30.92 24.45
N LEU A 49 14.39 30.05 25.37
CA LEU A 49 13.56 30.37 26.52
C LEU A 49 14.41 30.43 27.80
N ALA A 50 14.14 31.43 28.62
CA ALA A 50 14.65 31.48 29.97
C ALA A 50 13.86 30.51 30.89
N ASN A 51 14.44 30.13 32.03
CA ASN A 51 13.81 29.17 32.96
C ASN A 51 12.51 29.68 33.61
N ASP A 52 12.28 30.98 33.60
CA ASP A 52 11.11 31.67 34.10
C ASP A 52 10.07 32.00 33.00
N ASP A 53 10.41 31.75 31.73
CA ASP A 53 9.47 31.92 30.63
C ASP A 53 8.25 31.01 30.80
N ARG A 54 7.07 31.61 30.67
CA ARG A 54 5.82 30.84 30.69
C ARG A 54 5.73 30.00 29.41
N PRO A 55 5.24 28.74 29.48
CA PRO A 55 5.02 27.92 28.29
C PRO A 55 3.99 28.55 27.35
N LEU A 56 4.03 28.18 26.07
CA LEU A 56 2.92 28.36 25.14
C LEU A 56 1.74 27.51 25.63
N LYS A 57 0.59 28.13 25.85
CA LYS A 57 -0.61 27.43 26.34
C LYS A 57 -1.64 27.34 25.23
N LEU A 58 -2.10 26.14 24.93
CA LEU A 58 -3.15 25.86 23.95
C LEU A 58 -4.36 25.29 24.69
N SER A 59 -5.50 25.96 24.57
CA SER A 59 -6.77 25.59 25.20
C SER A 59 -7.91 25.40 24.21
N THR A 60 -7.63 25.50 22.91
CA THR A 60 -8.57 25.24 21.83
C THR A 60 -7.87 24.41 20.77
N GLN A 61 -8.62 23.95 19.76
CA GLN A 61 -8.05 23.24 18.62
C GLN A 61 -7.04 24.11 17.88
N HIS A 62 -5.85 23.55 17.60
CA HIS A 62 -4.80 24.21 16.83
C HIS A 62 -4.09 23.24 15.88
N GLU A 63 -3.74 23.71 14.69
CA GLU A 63 -2.83 23.03 13.77
C GLU A 63 -1.66 23.98 13.49
N ILE A 64 -0.47 23.62 13.96
CA ILE A 64 0.73 24.46 13.92
C ILE A 64 1.78 23.75 13.08
N ILE A 65 2.12 24.35 11.94
CA ILE A 65 2.99 23.73 10.93
C ILE A 65 4.25 24.56 10.75
N CYS A 66 5.42 23.94 10.85
CA CYS A 66 6.64 24.58 10.42
C CYS A 66 6.77 24.54 8.90
N ALA A 67 7.03 25.68 8.25
CA ALA A 67 7.17 25.75 6.80
C ALA A 67 8.35 24.94 6.26
N LYS A 68 9.34 24.62 7.11
CA LYS A 68 10.47 23.76 6.79
C LYS A 68 10.79 22.88 7.99
N GLU A 69 10.62 21.58 7.84
CA GLU A 69 10.84 20.59 8.89
C GLU A 69 12.17 20.80 9.64
N GLY A 70 12.11 20.70 10.96
CA GLY A 70 13.25 20.83 11.87
C GLY A 70 13.84 22.24 11.97
N LYS A 71 13.23 23.25 11.34
CA LYS A 71 13.73 24.64 11.35
C LYS A 71 12.92 25.60 12.20
N CYS A 72 11.87 25.14 12.87
CA CYS A 72 11.15 25.90 13.91
C CYS A 72 11.59 25.39 15.28
N VAL A 73 12.68 25.96 15.79
CA VAL A 73 13.38 25.49 16.98
C VAL A 73 12.97 26.30 18.20
N ILE A 74 12.49 25.61 19.23
CA ILE A 74 12.27 26.17 20.57
C ILE A 74 13.27 25.47 21.51
N GLU A 75 14.12 26.24 22.17
CA GLU A 75 15.21 25.72 23.00
C GLU A 75 15.15 26.28 24.43
N GLY A 76 15.55 25.48 25.41
CA GLY A 76 15.61 25.88 26.82
C GLY A 76 14.25 25.94 27.52
N GLY A 77 14.23 26.62 28.67
CA GLY A 77 13.05 26.75 29.54
C GLY A 77 12.70 25.48 30.32
N LYS A 78 11.73 25.59 31.24
CA LYS A 78 11.22 24.42 31.99
C LYS A 78 10.24 23.60 31.17
N THR A 79 9.30 24.28 30.53
CA THR A 79 8.29 23.69 29.67
C THR A 79 8.02 24.65 28.52
N GLN A 80 8.01 24.13 27.31
CA GLN A 80 7.87 24.94 26.10
C GLN A 80 6.40 25.02 25.69
N LEU A 81 5.67 23.92 25.79
CA LEU A 81 4.27 23.81 25.39
C LEU A 81 3.39 23.13 26.45
N LYS A 82 2.19 23.67 26.66
CA LYS A 82 1.12 23.06 27.45
C LYS A 82 -0.20 23.02 26.70
N ILE A 83 -0.80 21.84 26.58
CA ILE A 83 -2.12 21.63 25.98
C ILE A 83 -3.10 21.28 27.10
N LEU A 84 -4.07 22.17 27.37
CA LEU A 84 -4.77 22.20 28.66
C LEU A 84 -6.26 21.81 28.63
N SER A 85 -6.95 22.02 27.52
CA SER A 85 -8.42 21.94 27.47
C SER A 85 -8.90 20.61 26.91
N ALA A 86 -9.96 20.02 27.49
CA ALA A 86 -10.59 18.80 27.00
C ALA A 86 -11.11 18.87 25.56
N SER A 87 -11.39 20.07 25.04
CA SER A 87 -11.79 20.27 23.65
C SER A 87 -10.64 20.59 22.70
N ALA A 88 -9.40 20.69 23.18
CA ALA A 88 -8.26 21.01 22.34
C ALA A 88 -7.74 19.76 21.64
N SER A 89 -7.95 19.63 20.34
CA SER A 89 -7.12 18.76 19.51
C SER A 89 -6.00 19.60 18.89
N VAL A 90 -4.76 19.29 19.23
CA VAL A 90 -3.58 20.02 18.75
C VAL A 90 -2.75 19.12 17.86
N SER A 91 -2.41 19.64 16.68
CA SER A 91 -1.49 19.00 15.75
C SER A 91 -0.25 19.88 15.56
N ILE A 92 0.93 19.29 15.72
CA ILE A 92 2.23 19.98 15.60
C ILE A 92 3.09 19.27 14.56
N HIS A 93 3.60 20.03 13.61
CA HIS A 93 4.28 19.52 12.42
C HIS A 93 5.63 20.18 12.22
N GLY A 94 6.70 19.40 12.15
CA GLY A 94 8.01 19.90 11.72
C GLY A 94 8.77 20.75 12.74
N PHE A 95 8.38 20.73 14.02
CA PHE A 95 9.02 21.52 15.08
C PHE A 95 10.21 20.78 15.71
N THR A 96 11.15 21.54 16.26
CA THR A 96 12.22 20.99 17.11
C THR A 96 12.12 21.59 18.50
N PHE A 97 11.97 20.73 19.50
CA PHE A 97 11.93 21.08 20.92
C PHE A 97 13.20 20.56 21.60
N LYS A 98 14.02 21.46 22.15
CA LYS A 98 15.28 21.06 22.78
C LYS A 98 15.57 21.68 24.13
N GLU A 99 16.38 21.00 24.93
CA GLU A 99 16.95 21.52 26.19
C GLU A 99 15.89 21.97 27.22
N ALA A 100 14.67 21.43 27.18
CA ALA A 100 13.69 21.68 28.23
C ALA A 100 14.13 20.98 29.54
N THR A 101 14.03 21.67 30.67
CA THR A 101 14.51 21.16 31.99
C THR A 101 13.43 20.48 32.84
N ARG A 102 12.24 20.24 32.28
CA ARG A 102 11.18 19.47 32.96
C ARG A 102 10.40 18.55 32.02
N SER A 103 9.82 19.13 30.98
CA SER A 103 9.10 18.44 29.89
C SER A 103 8.97 19.45 28.76
N ALA A 104 9.39 19.15 27.54
CA ALA A 104 9.17 20.05 26.40
C ALA A 104 7.67 20.30 26.19
N VAL A 105 6.87 19.23 26.17
CA VAL A 105 5.43 19.27 25.95
C VAL A 105 4.69 18.59 27.10
N ILE A 106 3.66 19.25 27.64
CA ILE A 106 2.73 18.67 28.62
C ILE A 106 1.32 18.70 28.04
N VAL A 107 0.69 17.54 27.98
CA VAL A 107 -0.69 17.33 27.52
C VAL A 107 -1.55 16.93 28.71
N THR A 108 -2.53 17.76 29.05
CA THR A 108 -3.56 17.43 30.06
C THR A 108 -4.97 17.35 29.48
N ALA A 109 -5.09 17.56 28.17
CA ALA A 109 -6.35 17.52 27.43
C ALA A 109 -6.76 16.07 27.12
N PRO A 110 -7.92 15.56 27.60
CA PRO A 110 -8.43 14.23 27.26
C PRO A 110 -8.96 14.15 25.82
N SER A 111 -8.09 14.39 24.86
CA SER A 111 -8.37 14.43 23.42
C SER A 111 -7.12 14.07 22.65
N GLU A 112 -7.29 13.73 21.38
CA GLU A 112 -6.20 13.37 20.48
C GLU A 112 -5.28 14.56 20.18
N GLN A 113 -3.98 14.34 20.39
CA GLN A 113 -2.89 15.24 20.02
C GLN A 113 -1.96 14.54 19.06
N SER A 114 -1.60 15.21 17.97
CA SER A 114 -0.69 14.66 16.96
C SER A 114 0.63 15.43 16.90
N PHE A 115 1.72 14.67 16.87
CA PHE A 115 3.09 15.15 16.66
C PHE A 115 3.66 14.46 15.44
N CYS A 116 3.83 15.23 14.38
CA CYS A 116 4.27 14.77 13.06
C CYS A 116 5.61 15.42 12.73
N TYR A 117 6.58 14.66 12.21
CA TYR A 117 7.86 15.24 11.78
C TYR A 117 8.55 16.08 12.87
N THR A 118 8.33 15.74 14.13
CA THR A 118 8.75 16.57 15.26
C THR A 118 10.01 15.99 15.88
N THR A 119 10.98 16.84 16.17
CA THR A 119 12.23 16.44 16.83
C THR A 119 12.21 16.89 18.28
N PHE A 120 12.53 15.97 19.20
CA PHE A 120 12.77 16.24 20.60
C PHE A 120 14.22 15.89 20.92
N ASP A 121 15.04 16.90 21.23
CA ASP A 121 16.48 16.71 21.41
C ASP A 121 16.95 17.21 22.78
N SER A 122 17.68 16.38 23.52
CA SER A 122 18.40 16.80 24.73
C SER A 122 17.50 17.44 25.79
N ASN A 123 16.23 17.00 25.90
CA ASN A 123 15.33 17.45 26.96
C ASN A 123 15.57 16.62 28.22
N ASP A 124 15.56 17.25 29.40
CA ASP A 124 15.73 16.58 30.70
C ASP A 124 14.49 16.79 31.58
N GLY A 125 13.96 15.72 32.18
CA GLY A 125 12.66 15.78 32.83
C GLY A 125 12.34 14.69 33.83
N ALA A 126 11.61 15.00 34.89
CA ALA A 126 11.22 13.96 35.86
C ALA A 126 10.23 12.93 35.27
N ARG A 127 9.29 13.36 34.41
CA ARG A 127 8.26 12.48 33.81
C ARG A 127 7.97 12.96 32.39
N GLY A 128 8.41 12.22 31.38
CA GLY A 128 8.24 12.62 29.98
C GLY A 128 9.05 13.87 29.68
N SER A 129 10.34 13.72 29.45
CA SER A 129 11.21 14.86 29.12
C SER A 129 10.87 15.49 27.77
N ALA A 130 10.48 14.69 26.79
CA ALA A 130 9.92 15.17 25.53
C ALA A 130 8.41 15.46 25.68
N ILE A 131 7.62 14.43 25.94
CA ILE A 131 6.16 14.54 26.01
C ILE A 131 5.64 13.91 27.30
N ARG A 132 4.77 14.64 28.00
CA ARG A 132 4.04 14.16 29.17
C ARG A 132 2.53 14.21 28.94
N GLY A 133 1.91 13.06 28.70
CA GLY A 133 0.45 12.86 28.67
C GLY A 133 -0.14 12.56 30.05
N ALA A 134 -1.28 13.17 30.37
CA ALA A 134 -2.10 12.88 31.54
C ALA A 134 -3.13 11.77 31.26
N LYS A 135 -3.93 11.41 32.26
CA LYS A 135 -4.99 10.40 32.08
C LYS A 135 -6.00 10.85 31.04
N GLY A 136 -6.38 9.93 30.15
CA GLY A 136 -7.37 10.16 29.09
C GLY A 136 -6.84 10.91 27.86
N THR A 137 -5.56 11.28 27.82
CA THR A 137 -4.95 11.84 26.60
C THR A 137 -4.75 10.75 25.56
N GLU A 138 -4.92 11.06 24.28
CA GLU A 138 -4.48 10.20 23.18
C GLU A 138 -3.34 10.89 22.43
N LEU A 139 -2.17 10.26 22.35
CA LEU A 139 -0.99 10.80 21.69
C LEU A 139 -0.72 10.02 20.41
N PHE A 140 -0.83 10.68 19.27
CA PHE A 140 -0.39 10.15 17.97
C PHE A 140 0.96 10.74 17.61
N ILE A 141 1.99 9.92 17.56
CA ILE A 141 3.38 10.30 17.27
C ILE A 141 3.76 9.62 15.98
N SER A 142 4.06 10.38 14.94
CA SER A 142 4.42 9.80 13.65
C SER A 142 5.60 10.52 13.01
N GLN A 143 6.51 9.73 12.44
CA GLN A 143 7.71 10.23 11.74
C GLN A 143 8.50 11.24 12.57
N SER A 144 8.53 11.03 13.89
CA SER A 144 9.14 11.94 14.86
C SER A 144 10.42 11.34 15.43
N SER A 145 11.33 12.20 15.86
CA SER A 145 12.66 11.79 16.35
C SER A 145 12.87 12.25 17.79
N PHE A 146 13.30 11.34 18.65
CA PHE A 146 13.56 11.56 20.07
C PHE A 146 15.01 11.20 20.36
N VAL A 147 15.86 12.22 20.49
CA VAL A 147 17.32 12.06 20.56
C VAL A 147 17.87 12.60 21.88
N ARG A 148 18.71 11.82 22.58
CA ARG A 148 19.44 12.27 23.79
C ARG A 148 18.56 12.82 24.91
N ASN A 149 17.30 12.42 25.01
CA ASN A 149 16.44 12.93 26.07
C ASN A 149 16.67 12.14 27.37
N GLY A 150 16.73 12.85 28.50
CA GLY A 150 16.92 12.31 29.82
C GLY A 150 15.66 12.36 30.65
N ALA A 151 15.28 11.28 31.34
CA ALA A 151 14.17 11.37 32.28
C ALA A 151 14.29 10.47 33.51
N LYS A 152 13.43 10.68 34.53
CA LYS A 152 13.25 9.61 35.54
C LYS A 152 12.29 8.53 35.05
N LEU A 153 11.25 8.92 34.30
CA LEU A 153 10.20 8.05 33.80
C LEU A 153 9.88 8.38 32.33
N GLY A 154 10.59 7.80 31.37
CA GLY A 154 10.28 7.92 29.94
C GLY A 154 10.70 9.25 29.32
N THR A 155 11.29 9.19 28.12
CA THR A 155 11.30 10.34 27.21
C THR A 155 9.89 10.76 26.86
N VAL A 156 9.05 9.79 26.55
CA VAL A 156 7.59 9.94 26.47
C VAL A 156 6.97 9.26 27.68
N PHE A 157 6.23 10.03 28.48
CA PHE A 157 5.44 9.53 29.60
C PHE A 157 3.96 9.75 29.30
N SER A 158 3.13 8.74 29.46
CA SER A 158 1.67 8.91 29.32
C SER A 158 0.91 8.10 30.37
N GLU A 159 -0.24 8.65 30.80
CA GLU A 159 -1.27 7.91 31.55
C GLU A 159 -2.53 7.68 30.68
N GLY A 160 -2.41 7.88 29.35
CA GLY A 160 -3.44 7.60 28.36
C GLY A 160 -2.88 6.86 27.14
N LYS A 161 -3.65 6.80 26.04
CA LYS A 161 -3.27 6.06 24.83
C LYS A 161 -2.08 6.72 24.12
N VAL A 162 -1.17 5.90 23.62
CA VAL A 162 -0.05 6.35 22.77
C VAL A 162 0.03 5.46 21.54
N GLU A 163 0.15 6.07 20.37
CA GLU A 163 0.40 5.41 19.10
C GLU A 163 1.66 6.02 18.48
N ALA A 164 2.70 5.22 18.28
CA ALA A 164 3.98 5.64 17.71
C ALA A 164 4.20 4.92 16.36
N VAL A 165 4.29 5.68 15.27
CA VAL A 165 4.40 5.15 13.91
C VAL A 165 5.62 5.73 13.21
N ASP A 166 6.46 4.88 12.63
CA ASP A 166 7.63 5.27 11.82
C ASP A 166 8.54 6.30 12.51
N SER A 167 8.67 6.21 13.84
CA SER A 167 9.41 7.18 14.65
C SER A 167 10.76 6.62 15.10
N ALA A 168 11.66 7.46 15.60
CA ALA A 168 12.99 7.06 16.05
C ALA A 168 13.24 7.52 17.50
N PHE A 169 13.72 6.62 18.34
CA PHE A 169 14.15 6.89 19.72
C PHE A 169 15.62 6.51 19.86
N GLU A 170 16.50 7.52 19.98
CA GLU A 170 17.95 7.35 19.94
C GLU A 170 18.65 7.97 21.15
N ASP A 171 19.57 7.22 21.76
CA ASP A 171 20.44 7.69 22.85
C ASP A 171 19.67 8.29 24.05
N ASN A 172 18.41 7.92 24.26
CA ASN A 172 17.63 8.42 25.39
C ASN A 172 18.01 7.69 26.67
N PHE A 173 17.95 8.36 27.82
CA PHE A 173 18.31 7.77 29.10
C PHE A 173 17.22 7.94 30.17
N SER A 174 17.08 6.95 31.03
CA SER A 174 16.18 7.03 32.20
C SER A 174 16.74 6.38 33.45
N THR A 175 16.45 6.95 34.62
CA THR A 175 16.96 6.43 35.90
C THR A 175 16.06 5.41 36.59
N ILE A 176 14.75 5.38 36.30
CA ILE A 176 13.77 4.51 37.01
C ILE A 176 12.91 3.68 36.05
N GLY A 177 12.49 4.28 34.93
CA GLY A 177 11.57 3.63 33.99
C GLY A 177 12.16 3.44 32.59
N GLY A 178 11.26 3.18 31.63
CA GLY A 178 11.41 3.46 30.20
C GLY A 178 12.39 4.58 29.90
N SER A 179 13.44 4.34 29.13
CA SER A 179 14.25 5.43 28.55
C SER A 179 13.56 6.05 27.34
N ALA A 180 12.97 5.24 26.46
CA ALA A 180 12.14 5.73 25.36
C ALA A 180 10.72 6.07 25.85
N LEU A 181 10.01 5.08 26.40
CA LEU A 181 8.57 5.18 26.67
C LEU A 181 8.21 4.61 28.04
N TYR A 182 7.41 5.37 28.80
CA TYR A 182 6.85 4.94 30.07
C TYR A 182 5.34 5.19 30.10
N LEU A 183 4.56 4.12 30.13
CA LEU A 183 3.10 4.18 30.19
C LEU A 183 2.62 3.68 31.54
N LYS A 184 1.75 4.46 32.19
CA LYS A 184 1.20 4.17 33.52
C LYS A 184 -0.24 3.68 33.40
N GLY A 185 -0.63 2.75 34.28
CA GLY A 185 -1.87 1.94 34.24
C GLY A 185 -3.12 2.61 33.64
N GLY A 186 -3.84 1.85 32.83
CA GLY A 186 -5.00 2.29 32.03
C GLY A 186 -4.65 2.73 30.60
N SER A 187 -3.42 2.48 30.14
CA SER A 187 -2.89 3.04 28.88
C SER A 187 -2.73 1.97 27.81
N ASN A 188 -3.26 2.23 26.61
CA ASN A 188 -3.02 1.41 25.42
C ASN A 188 -1.82 1.92 24.64
N PHE A 189 -0.97 1.01 24.20
CA PHE A 189 0.17 1.35 23.36
C PHE A 189 0.15 0.60 22.04
N THR A 190 0.28 1.34 20.95
CA THR A 190 0.54 0.78 19.63
C THR A 190 1.86 1.32 19.10
N VAL A 191 2.72 0.45 18.58
CA VAL A 191 3.98 0.84 17.96
C VAL A 191 4.18 0.14 16.63
N ARG A 192 4.52 0.88 15.57
CA ARG A 192 4.72 0.35 14.22
C ARG A 192 5.88 1.05 13.53
N GLY A 193 6.72 0.31 12.82
CA GLY A 193 7.83 0.87 12.03
C GLY A 193 8.83 1.72 12.82
N THR A 194 8.84 1.64 14.14
CA THR A 194 9.59 2.54 15.03
C THR A 194 10.94 1.94 15.39
N SER A 195 11.99 2.75 15.36
CA SER A 195 13.35 2.34 15.73
C SER A 195 13.72 2.78 17.15
N PHE A 196 14.42 1.91 17.87
CA PHE A 196 14.94 2.14 19.21
C PHE A 196 16.43 1.84 19.25
N LYS A 197 17.26 2.88 19.35
CA LYS A 197 18.71 2.75 19.32
C LYS A 197 19.36 3.31 20.58
N ASN A 198 20.26 2.57 21.20
CA ASN A 198 21.12 3.03 22.29
C ASN A 198 20.38 3.64 23.50
N ASN A 199 19.11 3.28 23.73
CA ASN A 199 18.35 3.84 24.84
C ASN A 199 18.75 3.13 26.14
N THR A 200 19.11 3.88 27.19
CA THR A 200 19.64 3.34 28.45
C THR A 200 18.70 3.57 29.62
N GLY A 201 18.13 2.51 30.20
CA GLY A 201 17.16 2.60 31.29
C GLY A 201 17.59 1.90 32.58
N GLY A 202 17.37 2.56 33.72
CA GLY A 202 17.24 1.95 35.05
C GLY A 202 15.93 1.16 35.22
N GLY A 203 15.52 0.46 34.15
CA GLY A 203 14.28 -0.25 33.93
C GLY A 203 14.26 -0.78 32.49
N ASN A 204 13.12 -1.24 31.98
CA ASN A 204 12.97 -1.56 30.56
C ASN A 204 12.92 -0.29 29.72
N PHE A 205 13.43 -0.25 28.48
CA PHE A 205 13.39 1.01 27.69
C PHE A 205 11.98 1.39 27.23
N ILE A 206 11.08 0.40 27.12
CA ILE A 206 9.62 0.59 27.10
C ILE A 206 9.03 -0.13 28.31
N SER A 207 8.26 0.59 29.13
CA SER A 207 7.48 0.03 30.23
C SER A 207 6.01 0.30 29.97
N VAL A 208 5.24 -0.74 29.66
CA VAL A 208 3.78 -0.64 29.43
C VAL A 208 3.05 -1.28 30.61
N ALA A 209 1.96 -0.64 31.04
CA ALA A 209 1.20 -1.11 32.19
C ALA A 209 0.14 -2.14 31.81
N ASP A 210 -0.58 -1.94 30.69
CA ASP A 210 -1.76 -2.74 30.33
C ASP A 210 -1.56 -3.40 28.95
N MET A 211 -2.10 -2.81 27.87
CA MET A 211 -2.08 -3.41 26.53
C MET A 211 -0.94 -2.88 25.65
N PHE A 212 -0.16 -3.81 25.09
CA PHE A 212 0.90 -3.57 24.13
C PHE A 212 0.54 -4.19 22.77
N ASN A 213 0.49 -3.37 21.71
CA ASN A 213 0.25 -3.82 20.34
C ASN A 213 1.48 -3.51 19.47
N ASP A 214 2.19 -4.56 19.06
CA ASP A 214 3.25 -4.49 18.06
C ASP A 214 2.61 -4.53 16.67
N GLY A 215 2.50 -3.36 16.03
CA GLY A 215 2.03 -3.24 14.65
C GLY A 215 3.05 -3.69 13.60
N GLY A 216 4.20 -4.26 14.00
CA GLY A 216 5.24 -4.76 13.11
C GLY A 216 6.23 -3.70 12.63
N GLY A 217 7.36 -4.17 12.10
CA GLY A 217 8.42 -3.32 11.54
C GLY A 217 9.26 -2.56 12.56
N ASN A 218 9.10 -2.83 13.86
CA ASN A 218 9.87 -2.18 14.91
C ASN A 218 11.27 -2.79 15.03
N THR A 219 12.28 -1.95 15.26
CA THR A 219 13.68 -2.38 15.37
C THR A 219 14.31 -1.89 16.67
N GLY A 220 15.16 -2.73 17.27
CA GLY A 220 15.93 -2.39 18.46
C GLY A 220 17.42 -2.67 18.25
N SER A 221 18.31 -1.72 18.57
CA SER A 221 19.75 -1.99 18.67
C SER A 221 20.41 -1.25 19.84
N GLY A 222 21.33 -1.91 20.55
CA GLY A 222 22.15 -1.28 21.59
C GLY A 222 21.39 -0.71 22.80
N ASN A 223 20.12 -1.06 23.01
CA ASN A 223 19.40 -0.56 24.19
C ASN A 223 19.88 -1.32 25.45
N VAL A 224 19.72 -0.71 26.61
CA VAL A 224 20.10 -1.31 27.90
C VAL A 224 18.89 -1.21 28.83
N GLY A 225 18.40 -2.35 29.31
CA GLY A 225 17.28 -2.42 30.24
C GLY A 225 17.07 -3.79 30.87
N ALA A 226 16.06 -3.91 31.75
CA ALA A 226 15.83 -5.12 32.55
C ALA A 226 15.41 -6.36 31.72
N CYS A 227 14.81 -6.17 30.54
CA CYS A 227 14.48 -7.20 29.55
C CYS A 227 15.65 -7.54 28.62
N GLY A 228 16.89 -7.22 28.96
CA GLY A 228 18.01 -7.32 28.02
C GLY A 228 17.94 -6.22 26.95
N ALA A 229 18.73 -6.38 25.89
CA ALA A 229 19.17 -5.24 25.09
C ALA A 229 18.13 -4.63 24.12
N ASN A 230 16.96 -5.21 23.84
CA ASN A 230 16.08 -4.73 22.74
C ASN A 230 14.57 -5.08 22.87
N GLY A 231 14.03 -5.32 24.08
CA GLY A 231 12.58 -5.51 24.29
C GLY A 231 11.81 -4.46 25.10
N ALA A 232 10.50 -4.40 24.87
CA ALA A 232 9.51 -3.78 25.72
C ALA A 232 9.10 -4.71 26.88
N PHE A 233 8.78 -4.15 28.05
CA PHE A 233 8.21 -4.92 29.16
C PHE A 233 6.76 -4.54 29.41
N VAL A 234 5.91 -5.56 29.37
CA VAL A 234 4.49 -5.47 29.63
C VAL A 234 4.27 -5.93 31.07
N ARG A 235 3.93 -4.98 31.96
CA ARG A 235 3.88 -5.23 33.41
C ARG A 235 2.75 -6.17 33.80
N GLU A 236 1.55 -6.01 33.23
CA GLU A 236 0.39 -6.83 33.56
C GLU A 236 0.63 -8.31 33.21
N GLU A 237 1.41 -8.58 32.16
CA GLU A 237 1.80 -9.93 31.76
C GLU A 237 3.13 -10.41 32.38
N GLU A 238 3.84 -9.53 33.10
CA GLU A 238 5.23 -9.73 33.55
C GLU A 238 6.17 -10.24 32.43
N LYS A 239 5.92 -9.82 31.19
CA LYS A 239 6.56 -10.40 29.99
C LYS A 239 7.41 -9.38 29.23
N CYS A 240 8.55 -9.85 28.72
CA CYS A 240 9.36 -9.12 27.76
C CYS A 240 8.91 -9.44 26.33
N VAL A 241 8.61 -8.39 25.55
CA VAL A 241 8.34 -8.46 24.12
C VAL A 241 9.55 -7.87 23.39
N TYR A 242 10.30 -8.71 22.70
CA TYR A 242 11.50 -8.28 21.98
C TYR A 242 11.12 -7.74 20.61
N PHE A 243 11.66 -6.58 20.25
CA PHE A 243 11.64 -6.18 18.85
C PHE A 243 12.68 -6.99 18.10
N ASN A 244 12.41 -7.29 16.84
CA ASN A 244 13.37 -7.96 15.97
C ASN A 244 14.59 -7.04 15.78
N GLY A 245 15.55 -7.15 16.69
CA GLY A 245 16.87 -6.60 16.58
C GLY A 245 17.74 -7.57 15.78
N ILE A 246 18.46 -7.03 14.81
CA ILE A 246 19.61 -7.70 14.20
C ILE A 246 20.51 -8.14 15.37
N GLY A 247 20.70 -9.45 15.52
CA GLY A 247 21.48 -10.02 16.62
C GLY A 247 22.83 -9.34 16.71
N THR A 248 23.08 -8.63 17.81
CA THR A 248 24.43 -8.21 18.16
C THR A 248 25.11 -9.41 18.80
N ASP A 249 25.61 -10.32 17.98
CA ASP A 249 26.78 -11.10 18.38
C ASP A 249 27.92 -10.11 18.55
N THR A 250 28.32 -9.93 19.80
CA THR A 250 29.48 -9.13 20.17
C THR A 250 30.74 -9.86 19.67
N ASN A 251 31.27 -9.46 18.51
CA ASN A 251 32.71 -9.38 18.25
C ASN A 251 33.04 -8.57 16.98
N PHE A 252 33.97 -7.63 17.16
CA PHE A 252 34.65 -6.82 16.14
C PHE A 252 35.22 -7.69 15.00
N THR A 253 34.96 -7.32 13.74
CA THR A 253 35.95 -6.71 12.83
C THR A 253 35.26 -6.13 11.59
N ASP A 254 35.83 -5.00 11.16
CA ASP A 254 35.55 -4.15 10.01
C ASP A 254 35.69 -4.90 8.67
N GLU A 255 34.68 -4.87 7.77
CA GLU A 255 34.87 -4.97 6.30
C GLU A 255 33.57 -4.75 5.48
N THR A 256 33.61 -3.70 4.66
CA THR A 256 32.88 -3.43 3.38
C THR A 256 31.35 -3.45 3.33
N ASP A 257 30.78 -2.27 3.05
CA ASP A 257 29.39 -2.01 2.69
C ASP A 257 28.94 -2.82 1.44
N GLU A 258 28.26 -3.95 1.66
CA GLU A 258 27.26 -4.47 0.72
C GLU A 258 25.85 -3.99 1.11
N PRO A 259 24.94 -3.79 0.15
CA PRO A 259 23.56 -3.35 0.43
C PRO A 259 22.90 -4.31 1.43
N THR A 260 22.43 -3.72 2.53
CA THR A 260 22.03 -4.42 3.75
C THR A 260 20.80 -5.29 3.50
N LYS A 261 20.99 -6.61 3.55
CA LYS A 261 19.98 -7.64 3.31
C LYS A 261 18.98 -7.72 4.48
N PHE A 262 17.79 -7.16 4.29
CA PHE A 262 16.70 -7.17 5.26
C PHE A 262 16.14 -8.59 5.47
N THR A 263 16.02 -9.05 6.72
CA THR A 263 15.39 -10.34 7.09
C THR A 263 14.21 -10.05 8.01
N VAL A 264 12.99 -10.37 7.57
CA VAL A 264 11.80 -10.36 8.44
C VAL A 264 11.82 -11.67 9.24
N ASN A 265 12.31 -11.63 10.48
CA ASN A 265 12.42 -12.81 11.35
C ASN A 265 11.07 -13.20 11.98
N GLY A 266 10.15 -13.69 11.17
CA GLY A 266 8.99 -14.45 11.62
C GLY A 266 8.85 -15.64 10.68
N THR A 267 9.08 -16.85 11.18
CA THR A 267 8.77 -18.07 10.40
C THR A 267 7.27 -18.25 10.41
N TYR A 268 6.65 -18.14 9.24
CA TYR A 268 5.26 -18.50 9.07
C TYR A 268 5.15 -20.03 9.06
N PRO A 269 4.08 -20.61 9.66
CA PRO A 269 3.92 -22.04 9.69
C PRO A 269 3.78 -22.55 8.25
N LEU A 270 4.64 -23.51 7.88
CA LEU A 270 4.45 -24.28 6.67
C LEU A 270 3.14 -25.05 6.78
N HIS A 271 2.31 -24.95 5.74
CA HIS A 271 1.07 -25.70 5.68
C HIS A 271 1.32 -27.00 4.90
N PRO A 272 1.13 -28.18 5.52
CA PRO A 272 1.28 -29.43 4.80
C PRO A 272 0.26 -29.49 3.67
N VAL A 273 0.60 -30.22 2.60
CA VAL A 273 -0.36 -30.55 1.54
C VAL A 273 -1.65 -31.07 2.19
N PRO A 274 -2.83 -30.53 1.84
CA PRO A 274 -4.08 -31.00 2.40
C PRO A 274 -4.21 -32.51 2.20
N LYS A 275 -4.74 -33.24 3.19
CA LYS A 275 -4.88 -34.72 3.10
C LYS A 275 -5.66 -35.16 1.85
N ASN A 276 -6.60 -34.33 1.39
CA ASN A 276 -7.37 -34.50 0.17
C ASN A 276 -7.27 -33.20 -0.63
N PRO A 277 -6.17 -32.98 -1.36
CA PRO A 277 -5.99 -31.75 -2.10
C PRO A 277 -7.04 -31.68 -3.22
N PRO A 278 -7.66 -30.50 -3.47
CA PRO A 278 -8.61 -30.37 -4.56
C PRO A 278 -7.92 -30.69 -5.91
N PRO A 279 -8.67 -31.15 -6.95
CA PRO A 279 -8.06 -31.58 -8.21
C PRO A 279 -7.19 -30.54 -8.94
N GLY A 280 -7.38 -29.24 -8.65
CA GLY A 280 -6.58 -28.13 -9.19
C GLY A 280 -5.49 -27.63 -8.25
N TYR A 281 -5.22 -28.32 -7.14
CA TYR A 281 -4.23 -27.91 -6.15
C TYR A 281 -2.83 -27.89 -6.74
N PHE A 282 -2.05 -26.90 -6.32
CA PHE A 282 -0.64 -26.75 -6.61
C PHE A 282 0.04 -26.06 -5.45
N ASN A 283 1.35 -26.23 -5.32
CA ASN A 283 2.16 -25.46 -4.40
C ASN A 283 3.45 -24.98 -5.06
N TYR A 284 4.22 -24.20 -4.32
CA TYR A 284 5.51 -23.65 -4.74
C TYR A 284 6.68 -24.45 -4.17
N ASP A 285 6.45 -25.68 -3.71
CA ASP A 285 7.51 -26.55 -3.23
C ASP A 285 8.24 -27.22 -4.39
N MET A 286 9.54 -26.93 -4.54
CA MET A 286 10.33 -27.51 -5.64
C MET A 286 10.61 -28.99 -5.43
N ASP A 287 10.56 -29.45 -4.19
CA ASP A 287 10.80 -30.84 -3.82
C ASP A 287 9.51 -31.69 -3.87
N ASP A 288 8.34 -31.06 -3.99
CA ASP A 288 7.06 -31.75 -4.17
C ASP A 288 6.90 -32.24 -5.62
N LEU A 289 7.07 -33.55 -5.81
CA LEU A 289 6.99 -34.23 -7.11
C LEU A 289 5.56 -34.44 -7.63
N GLU A 290 4.54 -34.08 -6.84
CA GLU A 290 3.12 -34.26 -7.16
C GLU A 290 2.42 -32.92 -7.44
N TYR A 291 2.64 -31.90 -6.59
CA TYR A 291 1.96 -30.61 -6.66
C TYR A 291 2.90 -29.41 -6.86
N GLY A 292 4.22 -29.64 -6.79
CA GLY A 292 5.25 -28.62 -6.96
C GLY A 292 5.45 -28.19 -8.41
N PRO A 293 6.25 -27.12 -8.67
CA PRO A 293 6.45 -26.57 -10.01
C PRO A 293 6.93 -27.58 -11.06
N THR A 294 7.68 -28.61 -10.66
CA THR A 294 8.13 -29.68 -11.55
C THR A 294 7.00 -30.62 -11.98
N ALA A 295 5.92 -30.66 -11.22
CA ALA A 295 4.75 -31.52 -11.42
C ALA A 295 3.52 -30.76 -11.92
N TRP A 296 3.57 -29.43 -12.03
CA TRP A 296 2.42 -28.60 -12.39
C TRP A 296 1.74 -29.00 -13.69
N HIS A 297 2.45 -29.61 -14.64
CA HIS A 297 1.88 -30.12 -15.89
C HIS A 297 0.91 -31.29 -15.73
N LYS A 298 0.97 -32.00 -14.61
CA LYS A 298 0.07 -33.10 -14.29
C LYS A 298 -1.28 -32.61 -13.77
N ILE A 299 -1.35 -31.35 -13.35
CA ILE A 299 -2.57 -30.77 -12.81
C ILE A 299 -3.59 -30.65 -13.95
N PRO A 300 -4.79 -31.23 -13.82
CA PRO A 300 -5.83 -31.10 -14.83
C PRO A 300 -6.16 -29.62 -15.05
N ALA A 301 -5.90 -29.11 -16.26
CA ALA A 301 -6.11 -27.71 -16.60
C ALA A 301 -7.52 -27.25 -16.23
N THR A 302 -8.53 -28.08 -16.52
CA THR A 302 -9.95 -27.78 -16.29
C THR A 302 -10.35 -27.65 -14.81
N GLN A 303 -9.46 -27.99 -13.89
CA GLN A 303 -9.71 -27.97 -12.45
C GLN A 303 -9.02 -26.81 -11.73
N THR A 304 -8.13 -26.07 -12.40
CA THR A 304 -7.38 -24.97 -11.78
C THR A 304 -8.25 -23.74 -11.59
N ASP A 305 -7.91 -22.92 -10.60
CA ASP A 305 -8.63 -21.66 -10.35
C ASP A 305 -8.49 -20.68 -11.51
N ALA A 306 -7.33 -20.65 -12.16
CA ALA A 306 -7.11 -19.83 -13.34
C ALA A 306 -8.00 -20.29 -14.50
N TYR A 307 -8.12 -21.60 -14.76
CA TYR A 307 -9.03 -22.09 -15.80
C TYR A 307 -10.48 -21.72 -15.49
N LYS A 308 -10.96 -21.95 -14.26
CA LYS A 308 -12.33 -21.61 -13.88
C LYS A 308 -12.61 -20.12 -14.11
N TYR A 309 -11.69 -19.24 -13.72
CA TYR A 309 -11.83 -17.81 -13.93
C TYR A 309 -11.83 -17.44 -15.42
N TRP A 310 -10.86 -17.95 -16.18
CA TRP A 310 -10.66 -17.56 -17.59
C TRP A 310 -11.64 -18.24 -18.55
N LYS A 311 -12.18 -19.41 -18.20
CA LYS A 311 -13.22 -20.08 -18.97
C LYS A 311 -14.47 -19.21 -19.09
N ASP A 312 -14.83 -18.52 -18.01
CA ASP A 312 -15.95 -17.57 -18.03
C ASP A 312 -15.68 -16.35 -18.93
N LEU A 313 -14.49 -16.25 -19.51
CA LEU A 313 -14.02 -15.19 -20.40
C LEU A 313 -13.56 -15.74 -21.76
N GLU A 314 -13.85 -17.01 -22.06
CA GLU A 314 -13.50 -17.68 -23.32
C GLU A 314 -14.07 -16.94 -24.54
N GLU A 315 -15.24 -16.30 -24.39
CA GLU A 315 -15.83 -15.42 -25.42
C GLU A 315 -14.89 -14.25 -25.80
N TYR A 316 -14.18 -13.69 -24.83
CA TYR A 316 -13.28 -12.55 -25.05
C TYR A 316 -11.86 -12.99 -25.41
N MET A 317 -11.48 -14.21 -25.04
CA MET A 317 -10.16 -14.75 -25.26
C MET A 317 -10.28 -16.19 -25.78
N PRO A 318 -10.17 -16.40 -27.10
CA PRO A 318 -10.32 -17.71 -27.74
C PRO A 318 -9.09 -18.62 -27.52
N ALA A 319 -8.40 -18.44 -26.40
CA ALA A 319 -7.23 -19.23 -26.08
C ALA A 319 -7.65 -20.58 -25.48
N ASP A 320 -6.99 -21.63 -25.94
CA ASP A 320 -7.16 -22.95 -25.37
C ASP A 320 -6.58 -23.00 -23.94
N MET A 321 -7.47 -22.97 -22.96
CA MET A 321 -7.15 -23.13 -21.55
C MET A 321 -7.31 -24.60 -21.08
N THR A 322 -7.69 -25.51 -21.98
CA THR A 322 -7.95 -26.93 -21.66
C THR A 322 -6.67 -27.76 -21.64
N GLU A 323 -5.58 -27.28 -22.24
CA GLU A 323 -4.24 -27.89 -22.16
C GLU A 323 -3.42 -27.22 -21.05
N ASN A 324 -2.86 -28.04 -20.14
CA ASN A 324 -1.87 -27.56 -19.17
C ASN A 324 -0.48 -27.54 -19.82
N THR A 325 0.11 -26.36 -19.92
CA THR A 325 1.37 -26.13 -20.64
C THR A 325 2.56 -25.83 -19.71
N CYS A 326 2.42 -26.10 -18.40
CA CYS A 326 3.46 -25.79 -17.42
C CYS A 326 4.80 -26.53 -17.62
N ASP A 327 4.79 -27.74 -18.22
CA ASP A 327 6.00 -28.55 -18.54
C ASP A 327 6.04 -28.99 -20.01
N SER A 328 5.13 -28.47 -20.85
CA SER A 328 5.05 -29.01 -22.18
C SER A 328 6.38 -28.73 -22.90
N LYS A 329 6.99 -29.77 -23.47
CA LYS A 329 8.06 -29.58 -24.46
C LYS A 329 7.63 -28.56 -25.52
N LYS A 330 6.31 -28.37 -25.75
CA LYS A 330 5.76 -27.24 -26.52
C LYS A 330 6.09 -25.87 -25.91
N SER A 331 5.83 -25.62 -24.62
CA SER A 331 6.21 -24.34 -23.97
C SER A 331 7.72 -24.12 -23.92
N PHE A 332 8.50 -25.19 -23.75
CA PHE A 332 9.97 -25.15 -23.87
C PHE A 332 10.45 -24.97 -25.31
N ASN A 333 9.77 -25.53 -26.31
CA ASN A 333 10.12 -25.36 -27.72
C ASN A 333 9.80 -23.93 -28.18
N GLU A 334 8.72 -23.35 -27.67
CA GLU A 334 8.30 -21.96 -27.94
C GLU A 334 9.01 -20.95 -27.03
N ASN A 335 9.61 -21.38 -25.91
CA ASN A 335 10.41 -20.58 -24.96
C ASN A 335 9.71 -19.30 -24.49
N ARG A 336 8.43 -19.38 -24.12
CA ARG A 336 7.62 -18.25 -23.63
C ARG A 336 7.18 -18.41 -22.17
N ALA A 337 7.81 -19.26 -21.39
CA ALA A 337 7.40 -19.47 -20.00
C ALA A 337 7.74 -18.25 -19.12
N SER A 338 6.78 -17.83 -18.29
CA SER A 338 6.91 -16.74 -17.30
C SER A 338 6.93 -17.32 -15.89
N PRO A 339 7.58 -16.66 -14.91
CA PRO A 339 8.29 -15.39 -15.02
C PRO A 339 9.69 -15.55 -15.62
N VAL A 340 10.27 -14.45 -16.10
CA VAL A 340 11.64 -14.39 -16.65
C VAL A 340 12.50 -13.37 -15.93
N ASN A 341 13.81 -13.47 -16.11
CA ASN A 341 14.76 -12.42 -15.74
C ASN A 341 14.82 -11.36 -16.85
N LEU A 342 14.34 -10.17 -16.55
CA LEU A 342 14.28 -9.04 -17.47
C LEU A 342 15.67 -8.42 -17.58
N ARG A 343 16.29 -8.58 -18.74
CA ARG A 343 17.60 -8.00 -19.06
C ARG A 343 17.46 -7.17 -20.32
N ASN A 344 18.31 -6.16 -20.47
CA ASN A 344 18.46 -5.49 -21.75
C ASN A 344 18.90 -6.56 -22.77
N THR A 345 18.17 -6.68 -23.87
CA THR A 345 18.58 -7.47 -25.03
C THR A 345 18.82 -6.51 -26.20
N ASP A 346 19.36 -7.04 -27.30
CA ASP A 346 19.52 -6.28 -28.53
C ASP A 346 18.19 -6.11 -29.32
N ASP A 347 17.06 -6.63 -28.81
CA ASP A 347 15.77 -6.43 -29.46
C ASP A 347 15.29 -4.98 -29.28
N ASN A 348 15.08 -4.31 -30.40
CA ASN A 348 14.51 -2.96 -30.44
C ASN A 348 13.08 -2.96 -29.89
N CYS A 349 12.74 -1.93 -29.13
CA CYS A 349 11.36 -1.65 -28.75
C CYS A 349 10.51 -1.49 -30.01
N LYS A 350 9.40 -2.23 -30.09
CA LYS A 350 8.44 -2.15 -31.21
C LYS A 350 7.24 -1.26 -30.91
N GLU A 351 7.31 -0.51 -29.81
CA GLU A 351 6.20 0.23 -29.25
C GLU A 351 6.27 1.70 -29.61
N PHE A 352 5.13 2.26 -30.00
CA PHE A 352 5.02 3.61 -30.53
C PHE A 352 4.39 4.60 -29.55
N HIS A 353 3.96 4.14 -28.37
CA HIS A 353 3.49 4.99 -27.28
C HIS A 353 3.75 4.39 -25.90
N GLN A 354 3.65 5.25 -24.90
CA GLN A 354 3.65 4.85 -23.49
C GLN A 354 2.33 4.19 -23.09
N PHE A 355 2.35 3.51 -21.94
CA PHE A 355 1.12 3.15 -21.25
C PHE A 355 0.33 4.41 -20.86
N ARG A 356 -0.97 4.44 -21.13
CA ARG A 356 -1.84 5.60 -20.89
C ARG A 356 -3.07 5.18 -20.08
N PRO A 357 -3.10 5.46 -18.77
CA PRO A 357 -4.30 5.29 -17.98
C PRO A 357 -5.40 6.23 -18.45
N ASN A 358 -6.64 5.75 -18.44
CA ASN A 358 -7.79 6.57 -18.69
C ASN A 358 -8.04 7.50 -17.49
N ARG A 359 -7.67 8.78 -17.63
CA ARG A 359 -7.86 9.77 -16.55
C ARG A 359 -9.30 9.89 -16.07
N LYS A 360 -10.29 9.59 -16.93
CA LYS A 360 -11.71 9.63 -16.54
C LYS A 360 -12.06 8.55 -15.51
N THR A 361 -11.35 7.43 -15.52
CA THR A 361 -11.57 6.32 -14.58
C THR A 361 -10.68 6.45 -13.33
N MET A 362 -9.83 7.48 -13.23
CA MET A 362 -8.89 7.64 -12.11
C MET A 362 -9.50 8.28 -10.86
N HIS A 363 -10.60 9.03 -11.00
CA HIS A 363 -11.12 9.87 -9.91
C HIS A 363 -12.44 9.39 -9.32
N ARG A 364 -12.99 8.27 -9.78
CA ARG A 364 -14.28 7.77 -9.26
C ARG A 364 -14.09 6.77 -8.12
N PRO A 365 -14.84 6.89 -7.01
CA PRO A 365 -14.86 5.95 -5.89
C PRO A 365 -15.21 4.50 -6.28
N LEU A 366 -14.22 3.74 -6.73
CA LEU A 366 -14.30 2.31 -7.02
C LEU A 366 -14.48 1.40 -5.80
N LEU A 367 -14.46 1.91 -4.57
CA LEU A 367 -14.78 1.12 -3.38
C LEU A 367 -15.94 1.71 -2.57
N GLY A 368 -16.54 2.80 -3.07
CA GLY A 368 -17.73 3.43 -2.43
C GLY A 368 -19.03 2.67 -2.68
N ASN A 369 -19.05 1.79 -3.69
CA ASN A 369 -20.19 0.94 -4.06
C ASN A 369 -19.72 -0.45 -4.54
N TYR A 370 -18.54 -0.92 -4.11
CA TYR A 370 -18.07 -2.27 -4.41
C TYR A 370 -17.85 -3.05 -3.12
N SER A 371 -18.54 -4.17 -3.05
CA SER A 371 -18.54 -5.09 -1.92
C SER A 371 -17.14 -5.64 -1.66
N LEU A 372 -16.86 -5.97 -0.39
CA LEU A 372 -15.74 -6.80 0.05
C LEU A 372 -15.56 -8.06 -0.84
N ASN A 373 -16.63 -8.51 -1.51
CA ASN A 373 -16.61 -9.58 -2.52
C ASN A 373 -15.65 -9.35 -3.69
N SER A 374 -15.15 -8.13 -3.91
CA SER A 374 -14.12 -7.84 -4.92
C SER A 374 -12.70 -8.17 -4.48
N LEU A 375 -12.49 -8.42 -3.17
CA LEU A 375 -11.21 -8.75 -2.59
C LEU A 375 -11.16 -10.25 -2.31
N GLU A 376 -10.19 -10.93 -2.89
CA GLU A 376 -10.03 -12.37 -2.75
C GLU A 376 -8.63 -12.69 -2.22
N ILE A 377 -8.55 -13.32 -1.05
CA ILE A 377 -7.27 -13.83 -0.52
C ILE A 377 -7.10 -15.26 -1.04
N LYS A 378 -6.40 -15.39 -2.17
CA LYS A 378 -6.10 -16.69 -2.78
C LYS A 378 -4.99 -17.40 -2.02
N SER A 379 -4.83 -18.69 -2.29
CA SER A 379 -3.73 -19.49 -1.74
C SER A 379 -2.33 -18.95 -2.11
N HIS A 380 -2.22 -18.22 -3.22
CA HIS A 380 -0.96 -17.80 -3.83
C HIS A 380 -0.88 -16.30 -4.15
N SER A 381 -1.93 -15.53 -3.88
CA SER A 381 -1.96 -14.10 -4.20
C SER A 381 -3.04 -13.36 -3.41
N LEU A 382 -2.89 -12.03 -3.30
CA LEU A 382 -3.96 -11.14 -2.87
C LEU A 382 -4.58 -10.52 -4.13
N ARG A 383 -5.85 -10.78 -4.42
CA ARG A 383 -6.51 -10.38 -5.68
C ARG A 383 -7.58 -9.32 -5.47
N ILE A 384 -7.54 -8.27 -6.30
CA ILE A 384 -8.58 -7.23 -6.41
C ILE A 384 -9.25 -7.41 -7.77
N SER A 385 -10.51 -7.87 -7.76
CA SER A 385 -11.33 -8.11 -8.94
C SER A 385 -12.16 -6.88 -9.29
N TYR A 386 -12.24 -6.53 -10.57
CA TYR A 386 -13.09 -5.44 -11.07
C TYR A 386 -14.34 -6.01 -11.76
N PRO A 387 -15.48 -5.30 -11.68
CA PRO A 387 -16.68 -5.75 -12.36
C PRO A 387 -16.46 -5.78 -13.87
N ARG A 388 -17.12 -6.73 -14.53
CA ARG A 388 -17.19 -6.76 -15.98
C ARG A 388 -18.15 -5.68 -16.47
N VAL A 389 -17.74 -4.95 -17.50
CA VAL A 389 -18.58 -3.97 -18.18
C VAL A 389 -18.49 -4.22 -19.67
N ASP A 390 -19.61 -4.53 -20.34
CA ASP A 390 -19.60 -4.82 -21.79
C ASP A 390 -19.42 -3.60 -22.70
N LYS A 391 -19.49 -2.41 -22.11
CA LYS A 391 -19.61 -1.09 -22.74
C LYS A 391 -18.63 -0.12 -22.09
N GLU A 392 -18.58 1.11 -22.58
CA GLU A 392 -17.68 2.19 -22.11
C GLU A 392 -18.08 2.76 -20.74
N ASP A 393 -18.28 1.93 -19.71
CA ASP A 393 -18.43 2.45 -18.35
C ASP A 393 -17.08 3.02 -17.88
N LEU A 394 -17.09 4.32 -17.58
CA LEU A 394 -15.94 5.09 -17.15
C LEU A 394 -15.59 4.86 -15.67
N THR A 395 -16.16 3.85 -15.02
CA THR A 395 -15.89 3.52 -13.62
C THR A 395 -14.69 2.59 -13.47
N VAL A 396 -14.57 1.54 -14.28
CA VAL A 396 -13.51 0.52 -14.15
C VAL A 396 -12.15 1.08 -14.60
N PRO A 397 -11.06 0.87 -13.84
CA PRO A 397 -9.73 1.29 -14.27
C PRO A 397 -9.46 0.76 -15.67
N SER A 398 -9.09 1.66 -16.57
CA SER A 398 -8.77 1.29 -17.94
C SER A 398 -7.51 1.98 -18.41
N ALA A 399 -6.83 1.37 -19.37
CA ALA A 399 -5.61 1.91 -19.96
C ALA A 399 -5.48 1.56 -21.44
N ASP A 400 -4.90 2.48 -22.19
CA ASP A 400 -4.39 2.24 -23.53
C ASP A 400 -2.98 1.64 -23.41
N ILE A 401 -2.86 0.37 -23.79
CA ILE A 401 -1.65 -0.43 -23.71
C ILE A 401 -0.92 -0.38 -25.06
N PRO A 402 0.42 -0.26 -25.06
CA PRO A 402 1.22 -0.37 -26.27
C PRO A 402 0.95 -1.67 -27.07
N GLN A 403 1.37 -1.71 -28.34
CA GLN A 403 1.20 -2.77 -29.34
C GLN A 403 -0.11 -2.67 -30.15
N GLY A 404 -0.69 -1.47 -30.20
CA GLY A 404 -1.85 -1.20 -31.05
C GLY A 404 -3.07 -2.01 -30.66
N TRP A 405 -3.22 -2.32 -29.36
CA TRP A 405 -4.39 -3.01 -28.85
C TRP A 405 -5.66 -2.16 -29.04
N GLY A 406 -5.50 -0.83 -29.18
CA GLY A 406 -6.57 0.08 -29.54
C GLY A 406 -7.55 0.33 -28.39
N LYS A 407 -8.03 1.57 -28.27
CA LYS A 407 -8.91 2.05 -27.19
C LYS A 407 -8.34 1.80 -25.78
N PHE A 408 -9.04 2.34 -24.78
CA PHE A 408 -8.75 2.03 -23.38
C PHE A 408 -9.37 0.67 -23.05
N LEU A 409 -8.55 -0.23 -22.52
CA LEU A 409 -8.96 -1.57 -22.12
C LEU A 409 -9.15 -1.64 -20.61
N HIS A 410 -10.16 -2.38 -20.17
CA HIS A 410 -10.52 -2.48 -18.76
C HIS A 410 -9.64 -3.50 -18.03
N VAL A 411 -9.18 -3.14 -16.85
CA VAL A 411 -8.54 -4.08 -15.92
C VAL A 411 -9.61 -5.07 -15.46
N ALA A 412 -9.33 -6.36 -15.61
CA ALA A 412 -10.18 -7.42 -15.10
C ALA A 412 -9.93 -7.64 -13.61
N TYR A 413 -8.66 -7.79 -13.24
CA TYR A 413 -8.23 -7.91 -11.85
C TYR A 413 -6.75 -7.57 -11.71
N CYS A 414 -6.33 -7.27 -10.49
CA CYS A 414 -4.93 -7.13 -10.11
C CYS A 414 -4.60 -8.11 -8.99
N GLU A 415 -3.38 -8.65 -8.99
CA GLU A 415 -2.90 -9.60 -7.98
C GLU A 415 -1.56 -9.17 -7.42
N PHE A 416 -1.39 -9.33 -6.12
CA PHE A 416 -0.12 -9.15 -5.44
C PHE A 416 0.46 -10.51 -5.04
N LYS A 417 1.74 -10.72 -5.33
CA LYS A 417 2.52 -11.89 -4.92
C LYS A 417 3.73 -11.47 -4.07
N VAL A 418 4.11 -12.32 -3.13
CA VAL A 418 5.28 -12.13 -2.25
C VAL A 418 6.13 -13.41 -2.23
N PRO A 419 7.42 -13.36 -2.62
CA PRO A 419 8.13 -12.22 -3.22
C PRO A 419 7.68 -11.94 -4.66
N ALA A 420 8.40 -11.07 -5.37
CA ALA A 420 8.23 -10.91 -6.81
C ALA A 420 8.57 -12.20 -7.57
N SER A 421 7.84 -12.45 -8.66
CA SER A 421 8.06 -13.60 -9.55
C SER A 421 9.11 -13.27 -10.62
N HIS A 422 9.01 -12.09 -11.22
CA HIS A 422 10.01 -11.57 -12.13
C HIS A 422 11.26 -11.08 -11.39
N THR A 423 12.37 -11.11 -12.11
CA THR A 423 13.60 -10.42 -11.69
C THR A 423 13.98 -9.37 -12.72
N LEU A 424 14.69 -8.33 -12.27
CA LEU A 424 15.21 -7.29 -13.13
C LEU A 424 16.73 -7.32 -13.03
N GLN A 425 17.41 -7.65 -14.13
CA GLN A 425 18.86 -7.75 -14.17
C GLN A 425 19.45 -8.73 -13.13
N GLY A 426 18.69 -9.76 -12.78
CA GLY A 426 19.05 -10.73 -11.73
C GLY A 426 18.68 -10.31 -10.30
N GLU A 427 18.19 -9.09 -10.09
CA GLU A 427 17.70 -8.63 -8.80
C GLU A 427 16.28 -9.16 -8.54
N THR A 428 16.07 -9.66 -7.33
CA THR A 428 14.77 -10.09 -6.80
C THR A 428 14.10 -8.97 -6.02
N PHE A 429 12.78 -8.86 -6.10
CA PHE A 429 12.01 -7.81 -5.45
C PHE A 429 11.11 -8.37 -4.35
N ALA A 430 10.74 -7.51 -3.40
CA ALA A 430 9.99 -7.87 -2.20
C ALA A 430 8.56 -8.31 -2.49
N ALA A 431 7.94 -7.73 -3.51
CA ALA A 431 6.61 -8.10 -3.97
C ALA A 431 6.44 -7.76 -5.45
N GLU A 432 5.41 -8.29 -6.08
CA GLU A 432 5.02 -7.98 -7.45
C GLU A 432 3.50 -7.83 -7.55
N MET A 433 3.05 -6.82 -8.29
CA MET A 433 1.66 -6.67 -8.69
C MET A 433 1.50 -6.94 -10.18
N ASN A 434 0.54 -7.78 -10.55
CA ASN A 434 0.14 -8.04 -11.94
C ASN A 434 -1.32 -7.64 -12.15
N CYS A 435 -1.58 -6.72 -13.06
CA CYS A 435 -2.92 -6.34 -13.48
C CYS A 435 -3.21 -6.88 -14.88
N TYR A 436 -4.25 -7.70 -14.96
CA TYR A 436 -4.66 -8.39 -16.16
C TYR A 436 -5.73 -7.58 -16.88
N ILE A 437 -5.52 -7.35 -18.18
CA ILE A 437 -6.32 -6.45 -19.00
C ILE A 437 -6.83 -7.25 -20.21
N ILE A 438 -8.14 -7.35 -20.33
CA ILE A 438 -8.81 -8.19 -21.33
C ILE A 438 -9.18 -7.35 -22.55
N GLN A 439 -8.93 -7.89 -23.74
CA GLN A 439 -9.39 -7.32 -24.99
C GLN A 439 -10.40 -8.26 -25.66
N LYS A 440 -11.54 -7.73 -26.11
CA LYS A 440 -12.58 -8.50 -26.81
C LYS A 440 -12.16 -9.05 -28.19
N ALA A 441 -10.96 -8.71 -28.69
CA ALA A 441 -10.54 -8.95 -30.08
C ALA A 441 -9.48 -10.07 -30.21
N GLY A 442 -9.34 -10.95 -29.22
CA GLY A 442 -8.58 -12.18 -29.34
C GLY A 442 -7.05 -12.06 -29.48
N ARG A 443 -6.44 -10.90 -29.16
CA ARG A 443 -4.97 -10.73 -29.21
C ARG A 443 -4.22 -11.30 -28.00
N GLY A 444 -4.94 -11.95 -27.08
CA GLY A 444 -4.41 -12.45 -25.82
C GLY A 444 -4.73 -11.53 -24.65
N LEU A 445 -3.91 -11.63 -23.61
CA LEU A 445 -4.12 -11.04 -22.29
C LEU A 445 -3.01 -10.06 -21.94
N GLY A 446 -3.34 -8.78 -21.83
CA GLY A 446 -2.36 -7.75 -21.50
C GLY A 446 -2.05 -7.83 -20.01
N VAL A 447 -0.78 -7.87 -19.64
CA VAL A 447 -0.39 -7.92 -18.22
C VAL A 447 0.51 -6.73 -17.90
N PHE A 448 -0.02 -5.82 -17.09
CA PHE A 448 0.73 -4.70 -16.55
C PHE A 448 1.34 -5.11 -15.21
N THR A 449 2.67 -5.01 -15.09
CA THR A 449 3.40 -5.51 -13.91
C THR A 449 4.22 -4.42 -13.24
N ILE A 450 4.16 -4.35 -11.91
CA ILE A 450 4.99 -3.49 -11.07
C ILE A 450 5.74 -4.35 -10.04
N LEU A 451 7.05 -4.13 -9.95
CA LEU A 451 7.91 -4.73 -8.93
C LEU A 451 8.00 -3.78 -7.73
N PHE A 452 8.07 -4.33 -6.51
CA PHE A 452 8.22 -3.53 -5.28
C PHE A 452 9.56 -3.83 -4.62
N LYS A 453 10.40 -2.81 -4.46
CA LYS A 453 11.62 -2.88 -3.62
C LYS A 453 11.32 -2.39 -2.21
N ILE A 454 12.07 -2.88 -1.23
CA ILE A 454 12.03 -2.32 0.12
C ILE A 454 12.56 -0.89 0.09
N GLY A 455 11.79 0.05 0.65
CA GLY A 455 12.09 1.47 0.65
C GLY A 455 11.12 2.23 1.54
N SER A 456 10.67 3.40 1.09
CA SER A 456 9.72 4.23 1.82
C SER A 456 8.32 3.62 1.89
N PHE A 457 7.55 4.06 2.89
CA PHE A 457 6.15 3.67 3.07
C PHE A 457 5.30 4.14 1.89
N ASN A 458 4.57 3.20 1.28
CA ASN A 458 3.74 3.46 0.11
C ASN A 458 2.28 3.59 0.50
N LYS A 459 1.80 4.83 0.66
CA LYS A 459 0.41 5.11 1.05
C LYS A 459 -0.64 4.45 0.15
N HIS A 460 -0.38 4.31 -1.15
CA HIS A 460 -1.34 3.72 -2.09
C HIS A 460 -1.40 2.20 -1.97
N LEU A 461 -0.24 1.56 -1.77
CA LEU A 461 -0.19 0.14 -1.46
C LEU A 461 -0.85 -0.16 -0.11
N ASP A 462 -0.67 0.71 0.89
CA ASP A 462 -1.27 0.56 2.23
C ASP A 462 -2.81 0.51 2.19
N GLN A 463 -3.44 1.23 1.27
CA GLN A 463 -4.90 1.17 1.08
C GLN A 463 -5.36 -0.24 0.68
N ALA A 464 -4.66 -0.86 -0.28
CA ALA A 464 -4.94 -2.23 -0.68
C ALA A 464 -4.68 -3.22 0.47
N ILE A 465 -3.52 -3.09 1.15
CA ILE A 465 -3.16 -3.94 2.29
C ILE A 465 -4.20 -3.84 3.40
N CYS A 466 -4.63 -2.63 3.76
CA CYS A 466 -5.66 -2.40 4.76
C CYS A 466 -6.98 -3.10 4.36
N ALA A 467 -7.39 -2.97 3.09
CA ALA A 467 -8.62 -3.61 2.64
C ALA A 467 -8.56 -5.15 2.75
N PHE A 468 -7.44 -5.76 2.37
CA PHE A 468 -7.21 -7.19 2.59
C PHE A 468 -7.10 -7.57 4.08
N GLN A 469 -6.57 -6.68 4.91
CA GLN A 469 -6.49 -6.88 6.35
C GLN A 469 -7.88 -7.02 6.98
N THR A 470 -8.86 -6.25 6.49
CA THR A 470 -10.27 -6.36 6.93
C THR A 470 -10.84 -7.73 6.60
N VAL A 471 -10.73 -8.17 5.34
CA VAL A 471 -11.21 -9.49 4.89
C VAL A 471 -10.57 -10.62 5.70
N TRP A 472 -9.24 -10.58 5.84
CA TRP A 472 -8.50 -11.57 6.64
C TRP A 472 -8.97 -11.63 8.10
N GLN A 473 -9.30 -10.48 8.70
CA GLN A 473 -9.76 -10.42 10.09
C GLN A 473 -11.18 -10.99 10.22
N GLU A 474 -12.08 -10.67 9.29
CA GLU A 474 -13.43 -11.24 9.25
C GLU A 474 -13.39 -12.77 9.11
N ASP A 475 -12.58 -13.29 8.20
CA ASP A 475 -12.40 -14.74 8.00
C ASP A 475 -11.85 -15.43 9.24
N LYS A 476 -10.84 -14.82 9.86
CA LYS A 476 -10.26 -15.30 11.12
C LYS A 476 -11.27 -15.29 12.26
N ASP A 477 -12.09 -14.24 12.36
CA ASP A 477 -13.09 -14.10 13.41
C ASP A 477 -14.21 -15.15 13.25
N MET A 478 -14.64 -15.42 12.02
CA MET A 478 -15.57 -16.51 11.70
C MET A 478 -15.05 -17.86 12.19
N CYS A 479 -13.76 -18.15 11.96
CA CYS A 479 -13.13 -19.38 12.42
C CYS A 479 -12.97 -19.48 13.94
N SER A 480 -12.66 -18.36 14.60
CA SER A 480 -12.60 -18.32 16.07
C SER A 480 -13.98 -18.58 16.72
N GLY A 481 -15.05 -18.12 16.07
CA GLY A 481 -16.44 -18.32 16.52
C GLY A 481 -16.92 -19.76 16.38
N GLN A 482 -16.56 -20.45 15.29
CA GLN A 482 -16.89 -21.86 15.09
C GLN A 482 -16.26 -22.77 16.16
N GLY A 483 -15.03 -22.49 16.57
CA GLY A 483 -14.37 -23.22 17.67
C GLY A 483 -15.15 -23.14 18.99
N ARG A 484 -15.77 -21.99 19.29
CA ARG A 484 -16.61 -21.83 20.49
C ARG A 484 -17.97 -22.54 20.39
N ARG A 485 -18.54 -22.68 19.18
CA ARG A 485 -19.79 -23.42 18.98
C ARG A 485 -19.57 -24.92 19.06
N ASN A 486 -18.47 -25.42 18.48
CA ASN A 486 -18.14 -26.85 18.51
C ASN A 486 -17.64 -27.34 19.89
N LEU A 487 -17.14 -26.45 20.75
CA LEU A 487 -16.79 -26.76 22.14
C LEU A 487 -17.99 -26.76 23.11
N LYS A 488 -19.17 -26.32 22.68
CA LYS A 488 -20.42 -26.58 23.41
C LYS A 488 -20.93 -27.96 23.01
N HIS A 489 -20.58 -28.94 23.83
CA HIS A 489 -20.89 -30.38 23.81
C HIS A 489 -21.99 -30.90 22.84
N PRO A 490 -21.70 -32.00 22.11
CA PRO A 490 -22.68 -32.83 21.39
C PRO A 490 -23.54 -33.77 22.27
N GLU A 491 -23.51 -33.67 23.61
CA GLU A 491 -24.02 -34.75 24.50
C GLU A 491 -25.38 -34.52 25.17
N GLU A 492 -26.12 -33.44 24.87
CA GLU A 492 -27.47 -33.24 25.44
C GLU A 492 -28.54 -32.83 24.41
N GLU A 493 -28.51 -33.40 23.20
CA GLU A 493 -29.69 -33.38 22.32
C GLU A 493 -30.54 -34.63 22.55
N TYR A 494 -31.08 -34.75 23.77
CA TYR A 494 -32.18 -35.67 24.10
C TYR A 494 -33.50 -34.92 23.92
N GLN A 495 -34.26 -35.33 22.90
CA GLN A 495 -35.67 -35.07 22.62
C GLN A 495 -36.42 -34.12 23.57
N VAL A 496 -36.57 -32.86 23.18
CA VAL A 496 -37.78 -32.09 23.46
C VAL A 496 -38.22 -31.40 22.16
N VAL A 497 -39.12 -32.08 21.45
CA VAL A 497 -40.00 -31.42 20.48
C VAL A 497 -40.96 -30.56 21.31
N GLN A 498 -40.67 -29.27 21.42
CA GLN A 498 -41.68 -28.27 21.72
C GLN A 498 -41.73 -27.26 20.58
N GLU A 499 -42.92 -27.12 20.01
CA GLU A 499 -43.32 -26.02 19.14
C GLU A 499 -42.87 -24.70 19.74
N VAL A 500 -41.88 -24.06 19.12
CA VAL A 500 -41.57 -22.65 19.38
C VAL A 500 -42.36 -21.85 18.37
N GLN A 501 -43.45 -21.25 18.86
CA GLN A 501 -44.10 -20.13 18.21
C GLN A 501 -43.06 -19.03 17.96
N GLU A 502 -43.09 -18.45 16.76
CA GLU A 502 -42.30 -17.30 16.36
C GLU A 502 -42.63 -16.09 17.25
N ASP A 503 -41.96 -15.96 18.38
CA ASP A 503 -42.01 -14.74 19.18
C ASP A 503 -41.21 -13.65 18.47
N LYS A 504 -41.97 -12.75 17.85
CA LYS A 504 -41.51 -11.45 17.34
C LYS A 504 -40.56 -10.79 18.34
N VAL A 505 -39.33 -10.56 17.90
CA VAL A 505 -38.34 -9.74 18.60
C VAL A 505 -38.93 -8.34 18.80
N MET A 506 -39.43 -8.05 20.00
CA MET A 506 -39.80 -6.70 20.41
C MET A 506 -38.53 -5.85 20.56
N CYS A 507 -38.43 -4.79 19.76
CA CYS A 507 -37.53 -3.67 20.05
C CYS A 507 -37.84 -3.10 21.45
N PRO A 508 -36.85 -2.89 22.33
CA PRO A 508 -37.09 -2.34 23.66
C PRO A 508 -37.49 -0.86 23.56
N GLY A 509 -38.79 -0.61 23.59
CA GLY A 509 -39.39 0.71 23.58
C GLY A 509 -39.09 1.50 24.86
N LYS A 510 -38.56 2.71 24.66
CA LYS A 510 -38.50 3.77 25.69
C LYS A 510 -39.91 4.18 26.11
N GLY A 511 -40.04 4.55 27.38
CA GLY A 511 -41.30 4.74 28.10
C GLY A 511 -42.36 5.63 27.43
N ARG A 512 -43.59 5.15 27.54
CA ARG A 512 -44.84 5.83 27.17
C ARG A 512 -45.05 7.12 27.97
N ARG A 513 -45.29 8.24 27.28
CA ARG A 513 -46.25 9.25 27.71
C ARG A 513 -47.46 9.17 26.79
N ASN A 514 -48.64 9.09 27.41
CA ASN A 514 -49.93 9.05 26.75
C ASN A 514 -50.20 10.35 25.98
N LEU A 515 -50.43 10.25 24.67
CA LEU A 515 -51.27 11.18 23.93
C LEU A 515 -52.08 10.39 22.90
N LYS A 516 -53.40 10.61 22.95
CA LYS A 516 -54.37 10.07 22.01
C LYS A 516 -54.32 10.90 20.73
N HIS A 517 -54.00 10.28 19.61
CA HIS A 517 -54.46 10.71 18.29
C HIS A 517 -54.59 9.48 17.38
N PRO A 518 -55.68 9.33 16.63
CA PRO A 518 -55.77 8.39 15.53
C PRO A 518 -55.25 9.05 14.24
N GLU A 519 -54.87 8.19 13.29
CA GLU A 519 -54.53 8.44 11.88
C GLU A 519 -53.04 8.25 11.52
N GLU A 520 -52.88 7.39 10.49
CA GLU A 520 -51.70 7.08 9.68
C GLU A 520 -50.71 6.03 10.24
N GLU A 521 -50.94 4.78 9.83
CA GLU A 521 -49.97 3.67 9.90
C GLU A 521 -48.83 3.93 8.91
N GLU A 522 -47.79 4.64 9.36
CA GLU A 522 -46.51 4.71 8.65
C GLU A 522 -45.67 3.47 9.04
N GLU A 523 -45.48 2.54 8.09
CA GLU A 523 -44.56 1.41 8.25
C GLU A 523 -43.16 1.94 8.54
N VAL A 524 -42.73 1.85 9.81
CA VAL A 524 -41.34 2.12 10.20
C VAL A 524 -40.47 1.00 9.64
N LYS A 525 -40.04 1.19 8.39
CA LYS A 525 -39.03 0.37 7.74
C LYS A 525 -37.75 0.50 8.56
N CYS A 526 -37.38 -0.56 9.27
CA CYS A 526 -36.05 -0.67 9.85
C CYS A 526 -35.08 -0.79 8.69
N GLU A 527 -34.59 0.34 8.18
CA GLU A 527 -33.43 0.34 7.30
C GLU A 527 -32.28 -0.21 8.14
N GLU A 528 -31.93 -1.48 7.88
CA GLU A 528 -30.65 -2.04 8.29
C GLU A 528 -29.58 -1.13 7.69
N GLU A 529 -29.06 -0.21 8.50
CA GLU A 529 -27.87 0.56 8.17
C GLU A 529 -26.73 -0.45 7.99
N GLU A 530 -26.56 -0.90 6.75
CA GLU A 530 -25.42 -1.69 6.30
C GLU A 530 -24.17 -0.92 6.75
N VAL A 531 -23.51 -1.42 7.79
CA VAL A 531 -22.36 -0.76 8.40
C VAL A 531 -21.25 -0.74 7.35
N VAL A 532 -21.09 0.42 6.70
CA VAL A 532 -20.04 0.68 5.71
C VAL A 532 -18.68 0.69 6.43
N MET A 533 -18.17 -0.49 6.78
CA MET A 533 -16.83 -0.70 7.36
C MET A 533 -15.71 -0.30 6.39
N THR A 534 -16.02 -0.04 5.11
CA THR A 534 -15.03 0.34 4.08
C THR A 534 -14.40 1.73 4.28
N SER A 535 -14.90 2.57 5.19
CA SER A 535 -14.36 3.93 5.38
C SER A 535 -12.94 3.99 5.98
N GLN A 536 -12.47 2.93 6.66
CA GLN A 536 -11.20 2.95 7.39
C GLN A 536 -9.97 2.75 6.48
N CYS A 537 -10.12 2.04 5.36
CA CYS A 537 -9.00 1.68 4.47
C CYS A 537 -8.79 2.64 3.28
N GLY A 538 -9.46 3.79 3.29
CA GLY A 538 -9.36 4.80 2.24
C GLY A 538 -10.39 4.63 1.13
N GLY A 539 -10.44 5.62 0.24
CA GLY A 539 -11.41 5.68 -0.85
C GLY A 539 -11.04 4.80 -2.06
N PRO A 540 -11.41 5.19 -3.30
CA PRO A 540 -11.12 4.41 -4.51
C PRO A 540 -9.67 3.93 -4.59
N TRP A 541 -9.49 2.66 -4.97
CA TRP A 541 -8.18 2.12 -5.29
C TRP A 541 -8.02 1.96 -6.81
N ASN A 542 -6.94 2.51 -7.36
CA ASN A 542 -6.62 2.49 -8.79
C ASN A 542 -5.21 1.93 -9.02
N PRO A 543 -5.05 0.83 -9.77
CA PRO A 543 -3.75 0.18 -9.94
C PRO A 543 -2.73 1.04 -10.70
N PHE A 544 -3.18 2.01 -11.48
CA PHE A 544 -2.31 2.85 -12.30
C PHE A 544 -1.67 4.01 -11.53
N GLU A 545 -2.07 4.25 -10.28
CA GLU A 545 -1.47 5.29 -9.43
C GLU A 545 0.04 5.04 -9.20
N PHE A 546 0.45 3.78 -9.17
CA PHE A 546 1.85 3.41 -9.01
C PHE A 546 2.74 3.93 -10.13
N MET A 547 2.25 4.13 -11.35
CA MET A 547 3.08 4.71 -12.42
C MET A 547 3.44 6.17 -12.15
N TYR A 548 2.58 6.90 -11.44
CA TYR A 548 2.93 8.24 -10.98
C TYR A 548 3.97 8.20 -9.86
N GLN A 549 3.93 7.17 -9.03
CA GLN A 549 4.89 6.99 -7.94
C GLN A 549 6.27 6.55 -8.43
N THR A 550 6.33 5.59 -9.36
CA THR A 550 7.60 5.13 -9.96
C THR A 550 8.21 6.20 -10.86
N LYS A 551 7.40 7.17 -11.32
CA LYS A 551 7.79 8.21 -12.29
C LYS A 551 8.36 7.66 -13.59
N SER A 552 8.08 6.39 -13.90
CA SER A 552 8.51 5.74 -15.14
C SER A 552 7.31 5.25 -15.92
N TRP A 553 7.35 5.53 -17.22
CA TRP A 553 6.43 4.99 -18.22
C TRP A 553 7.14 3.99 -19.14
N HIS A 554 8.39 3.67 -18.80
CA HIS A 554 9.24 2.74 -19.51
C HIS A 554 9.03 1.34 -18.96
N PHE A 555 9.23 0.33 -19.82
CA PHE A 555 8.92 -1.04 -19.46
C PHE A 555 9.73 -2.03 -20.29
N TYR A 556 9.78 -3.26 -19.80
CA TYR A 556 10.15 -4.43 -20.58
C TYR A 556 8.88 -5.08 -21.12
N GLY A 557 8.87 -5.36 -22.41
CA GLY A 557 7.78 -6.06 -23.10
C GLY A 557 8.21 -7.45 -23.53
N TYR A 558 7.36 -8.45 -23.30
CA TYR A 558 7.56 -9.80 -23.84
C TYR A 558 6.25 -10.60 -23.87
N ARG A 559 6.22 -11.67 -24.68
CA ARG A 559 5.13 -12.65 -24.70
C ARG A 559 5.46 -13.82 -23.78
N GLY A 560 4.54 -14.13 -22.87
CA GLY A 560 4.74 -15.03 -21.75
C GLY A 560 3.61 -16.05 -21.57
N THR A 561 3.67 -16.76 -20.44
CA THR A 561 2.60 -17.63 -19.95
C THR A 561 1.92 -17.01 -18.74
N LEU A 562 0.74 -17.50 -18.38
CA LEU A 562 0.29 -17.35 -16.99
C LEU A 562 1.35 -17.93 -16.02
N MET A 563 1.49 -17.32 -14.85
CA MET A 563 2.47 -17.74 -13.84
C MET A 563 1.97 -18.85 -12.91
N GLU A 564 0.82 -19.44 -13.25
CA GLU A 564 0.17 -20.51 -12.51
C GLU A 564 -0.57 -21.45 -13.49
N PRO A 565 -0.83 -22.71 -13.11
CA PRO A 565 -1.55 -23.68 -13.94
C PRO A 565 -2.90 -23.13 -14.45
N PRO A 566 -3.20 -23.22 -15.76
CA PRO A 566 -2.60 -24.13 -16.74
C PRO A 566 -1.38 -23.58 -17.50
N CYS A 567 -0.77 -22.47 -17.05
CA CYS A 567 0.38 -21.83 -17.67
C CYS A 567 0.18 -21.46 -19.16
N SER A 568 -1.05 -21.19 -19.60
CA SER A 568 -1.34 -20.91 -21.01
C SER A 568 -0.55 -19.71 -21.55
N GLN A 569 -0.08 -19.81 -22.79
CA GLN A 569 0.75 -18.80 -23.48
C GLN A 569 -0.09 -17.64 -24.04
N ILE A 570 -0.85 -16.99 -23.18
CA ILE A 570 -1.80 -15.95 -23.58
C ILE A 570 -1.36 -14.56 -23.14
N ALA A 571 -0.33 -14.46 -22.29
CA ALA A 571 0.03 -13.23 -21.61
C ALA A 571 1.02 -12.39 -22.44
N GLU A 572 0.74 -11.11 -22.60
CA GLU A 572 1.69 -10.11 -23.09
C GLU A 572 2.07 -9.18 -21.94
N TYR A 573 3.25 -9.40 -21.37
CA TYR A 573 3.74 -8.69 -20.19
C TYR A 573 4.31 -7.32 -20.56
N ARG A 574 4.04 -6.34 -19.70
CA ARG A 574 4.59 -4.99 -19.68
C ARG A 574 5.04 -4.69 -18.26
N VAL A 575 6.31 -5.02 -17.97
CA VAL A 575 6.89 -4.87 -16.64
C VAL A 575 7.58 -3.52 -16.53
N ILE A 576 7.06 -2.64 -15.68
CA ILE A 576 7.62 -1.30 -15.48
C ILE A 576 9.08 -1.41 -15.02
N ASP A 577 9.96 -0.66 -15.68
CA ASP A 577 11.41 -0.80 -15.50
C ASP A 577 11.94 -0.19 -14.19
N THR A 578 11.10 0.57 -13.49
CA THR A 578 11.41 1.24 -12.24
C THR A 578 10.51 0.66 -11.14
N PRO A 579 11.08 -0.05 -10.16
CA PRO A 579 10.30 -0.65 -9.08
C PRO A 579 9.66 0.44 -8.19
N ALA A 580 8.44 0.19 -7.74
CA ALA A 580 7.81 0.97 -6.68
C ALA A 580 8.49 0.66 -5.34
N GLU A 581 8.37 1.59 -4.38
CA GLU A 581 8.84 1.34 -3.02
C GLU A 581 7.70 0.79 -2.17
N MET A 582 8.07 0.02 -1.14
CA MET A 582 7.20 -0.39 -0.05
C MET A 582 7.99 -0.45 1.25
N SER A 583 7.36 -0.16 2.39
CA SER A 583 8.05 -0.30 3.68
C SER A 583 8.19 -1.77 4.08
N PRO A 584 9.16 -2.08 4.95
CA PRO A 584 9.24 -3.39 5.58
C PRO A 584 7.96 -3.85 6.30
N SER A 585 7.25 -2.92 6.96
CA SER A 585 5.98 -3.21 7.63
C SER A 585 4.89 -3.63 6.65
N GLN A 586 4.79 -2.96 5.50
CA GLN A 586 3.86 -3.34 4.43
C GLN A 586 4.15 -4.75 3.90
N LEU A 587 5.42 -5.11 3.74
CA LEU A 587 5.78 -6.48 3.34
C LEU A 587 5.36 -7.50 4.41
N ALA A 588 5.62 -7.20 5.68
CA ALA A 588 5.24 -8.07 6.79
C ALA A 588 3.72 -8.25 6.87
N ASP A 589 2.94 -7.19 6.64
CA ASP A 589 1.48 -7.26 6.60
C ASP A 589 0.98 -8.10 5.43
N MET A 590 1.51 -7.90 4.22
CA MET A 590 1.16 -8.72 3.06
C MET A 590 1.47 -10.21 3.30
N LYS A 591 2.65 -10.52 3.83
CA LYS A 591 3.03 -11.90 4.20
C LYS A 591 2.09 -12.46 5.25
N ARG A 592 1.77 -11.70 6.30
CA ARG A 592 0.88 -12.15 7.37
C ARG A 592 -0.50 -12.47 6.83
N ILE A 593 -1.10 -11.56 6.08
CA ILE A 593 -2.41 -11.77 5.45
C ILE A 593 -2.35 -13.02 4.58
N LEU A 594 -1.40 -13.09 3.64
CA LEU A 594 -1.37 -14.17 2.65
C LEU A 594 -1.00 -15.55 3.24
N PHE A 595 -0.05 -15.61 4.17
CA PHE A 595 0.50 -16.87 4.68
C PHE A 595 -0.28 -17.44 5.87
N THR A 596 -1.09 -16.61 6.54
CA THR A 596 -1.89 -17.03 7.71
C THR A 596 -3.39 -16.96 7.49
N HIS A 597 -3.83 -16.67 6.27
CA HIS A 597 -5.25 -16.70 5.91
C HIS A 597 -5.85 -18.09 6.12
N GLN A 598 -7.04 -18.12 6.70
CA GLN A 598 -7.85 -19.32 6.89
C GLN A 598 -9.13 -19.18 6.09
N ASP A 599 -9.49 -20.21 5.34
CA ASP A 599 -10.76 -20.23 4.60
C ASP A 599 -11.92 -20.22 5.61
N PRO A 600 -12.91 -19.31 5.48
CA PRO A 600 -13.95 -19.17 6.49
C PRO A 600 -14.93 -20.35 6.53
N GLY A 601 -15.01 -21.17 5.47
CA GLY A 601 -15.86 -22.35 5.41
C GLY A 601 -15.23 -23.58 6.08
N THR A 602 -13.91 -23.74 5.96
CA THR A 602 -13.18 -24.94 6.41
C THR A 602 -12.25 -24.68 7.60
N CYS A 603 -11.93 -23.41 7.87
CA CYS A 603 -10.95 -22.95 8.85
C CYS A 603 -9.56 -23.57 8.71
N GLN A 604 -9.25 -24.05 7.50
CA GLN A 604 -7.92 -24.51 7.13
C GLN A 604 -7.14 -23.35 6.54
N TYR A 605 -5.83 -23.33 6.79
CA TYR A 605 -4.96 -22.38 6.14
C TYR A 605 -4.97 -22.60 4.64
N THR A 606 -5.11 -21.52 3.87
CA THR A 606 -5.23 -21.62 2.41
C THR A 606 -3.91 -21.46 1.68
N SER A 607 -2.90 -20.89 2.34
CA SER A 607 -1.67 -20.49 1.68
C SER A 607 -0.88 -21.70 1.16
N VAL A 608 -0.41 -21.63 -0.08
CA VAL A 608 0.46 -22.62 -0.71
C VAL A 608 1.93 -22.16 -0.72
N HIS A 609 2.28 -21.21 0.14
CA HIS A 609 3.66 -20.74 0.26
C HIS A 609 4.56 -21.90 0.68
N ASN A 610 5.75 -21.94 0.11
CA ASN A 610 6.79 -22.87 0.56
C ASN A 610 7.96 -22.11 1.17
N LYS A 611 8.67 -22.77 2.08
CA LYS A 611 9.93 -22.33 2.67
C LYS A 611 11.06 -22.96 1.87
N PHE A 612 11.81 -22.13 1.16
CA PHE A 612 13.00 -22.57 0.46
C PHE A 612 14.19 -22.62 1.42
N GLU A 613 14.73 -23.82 1.66
CA GLU A 613 16.07 -24.00 2.22
C GLU A 613 17.11 -23.80 1.11
N SER A 614 17.46 -22.54 0.85
CA SER A 614 18.66 -22.24 0.06
C SER A 614 19.88 -22.13 0.97
N VAL A 615 21.06 -22.52 0.47
CA VAL A 615 22.33 -22.58 1.22
C VAL A 615 22.75 -21.24 1.87
N ALA A 616 22.09 -20.11 1.58
CA ALA A 616 22.39 -18.80 2.15
C ALA A 616 21.34 -18.23 3.13
N ARG A 617 20.03 -18.45 2.92
CA ARG A 617 18.92 -17.98 3.79
C ARG A 617 17.61 -18.74 3.49
N GLU A 618 16.73 -18.78 4.49
CA GLU A 618 15.34 -19.25 4.41
C GLU A 618 14.43 -18.14 3.84
N PHE A 619 13.67 -18.44 2.78
CA PHE A 619 12.69 -17.51 2.23
C PHE A 619 11.35 -18.22 1.99
N GLU A 620 10.26 -17.62 2.45
CA GLU A 620 8.91 -18.06 2.10
C GLU A 620 8.48 -17.41 0.79
N SER A 621 7.88 -18.21 -0.09
CA SER A 621 7.53 -17.78 -1.43
C SER A 621 6.22 -18.38 -1.93
N VAL A 622 5.39 -17.54 -2.53
CA VAL A 622 4.31 -17.92 -3.46
C VAL A 622 4.63 -17.52 -4.91
N ALA A 623 5.92 -17.27 -5.20
CA ALA A 623 6.38 -16.85 -6.51
C ALA A 623 6.84 -18.06 -7.32
N ARG A 624 6.39 -18.15 -8.58
CA ARG A 624 6.83 -19.20 -9.50
C ARG A 624 8.34 -19.02 -9.74
N PRO A 625 9.15 -20.09 -9.72
CA PRO A 625 10.56 -19.99 -10.04
C PRO A 625 10.79 -19.39 -11.43
N LEU A 626 11.93 -18.70 -11.61
CA LEU A 626 12.34 -18.18 -12.90
C LEU A 626 12.37 -19.27 -13.95
N GLN A 627 11.75 -18.99 -15.09
CA GLN A 627 11.74 -19.86 -16.24
C GLN A 627 12.93 -19.49 -17.16
N PRO A 628 13.53 -20.46 -17.88
CA PRO A 628 14.62 -20.17 -18.79
C PRO A 628 14.21 -19.17 -19.88
N SER A 629 14.93 -18.05 -20.01
CA SER A 629 14.57 -16.96 -20.93
C SER A 629 14.95 -17.21 -22.41
N GLN A 630 15.20 -18.46 -22.82
CA GLN A 630 16.17 -18.76 -23.88
C GLN A 630 15.81 -18.32 -25.32
N ARG A 631 14.55 -18.05 -25.65
CA ARG A 631 14.15 -17.40 -26.92
C ARG A 631 13.01 -16.38 -26.78
N SER A 632 12.74 -15.90 -25.56
CA SER A 632 11.79 -14.82 -25.38
C SER A 632 12.41 -13.52 -25.86
N ARG A 633 11.81 -12.91 -26.89
CA ARG A 633 12.19 -11.59 -27.40
C ARG A 633 11.76 -10.50 -26.40
N ILE A 634 12.52 -10.39 -25.32
CA ILE A 634 12.35 -9.36 -24.30
C ILE A 634 12.91 -8.08 -24.89
N HIS A 635 12.07 -7.09 -25.14
CA HIS A 635 12.50 -5.76 -25.57
C HIS A 635 12.33 -4.78 -24.43
N ARG A 636 13.19 -3.77 -24.36
CA ARG A 636 13.05 -2.67 -23.42
C ARG A 636 12.62 -1.42 -24.16
N CYS A 637 11.54 -0.82 -23.73
CA CYS A 637 11.07 0.44 -24.24
C CYS A 637 11.41 1.57 -23.27
N THR A 638 12.15 2.55 -23.77
CA THR A 638 12.60 3.74 -23.05
C THR A 638 12.17 4.99 -23.80
N CYS A 639 12.57 6.16 -23.30
CA CYS A 639 12.24 7.41 -23.96
C CYS A 639 12.87 7.56 -25.37
N THR A 640 13.89 6.75 -25.71
CA THR A 640 14.48 6.78 -27.07
C THR A 640 13.56 6.15 -28.10
N ASP A 641 12.65 5.29 -27.65
CA ASP A 641 11.75 4.52 -28.50
C ASP A 641 10.42 5.26 -28.67
N PHE A 642 9.88 5.83 -27.59
CA PHE A 642 8.74 6.74 -27.65
C PHE A 642 8.90 7.92 -26.70
N ILE A 643 8.44 9.11 -27.13
CA ILE A 643 8.35 10.28 -26.27
C ILE A 643 7.07 10.21 -25.47
N SER A 644 7.18 10.25 -24.14
CA SER A 644 6.03 10.27 -23.22
C SER A 644 5.12 11.49 -23.47
N ASP A 645 3.83 11.38 -23.18
CA ASP A 645 2.88 12.49 -23.31
C ASP A 645 3.23 13.66 -22.38
N GLY A 646 3.98 13.39 -21.29
CA GLY A 646 4.58 14.42 -20.45
C GLY A 646 5.67 15.19 -21.21
N GLN A 647 6.64 14.45 -21.76
CA GLN A 647 7.74 15.02 -22.54
C GLN A 647 7.26 15.75 -23.80
N ARG A 648 6.21 15.27 -24.48
CA ARG A 648 5.63 15.97 -25.66
C ARG A 648 5.07 17.35 -25.31
N ARG A 649 4.62 17.56 -24.07
CA ARG A 649 4.06 18.85 -23.60
C ARG A 649 5.14 19.84 -23.18
N ASP A 650 6.33 19.36 -22.86
CA ASP A 650 7.47 20.21 -22.56
C ASP A 650 8.10 20.67 -23.89
N VAL A 651 7.74 21.88 -24.31
CA VAL A 651 8.18 22.51 -25.56
C VAL A 651 9.71 22.60 -25.67
N ASP A 652 10.43 22.63 -24.55
CA ASP A 652 11.90 22.65 -24.50
C ASP A 652 12.53 21.25 -24.61
N PHE A 653 11.75 20.17 -24.43
CA PHE A 653 12.24 18.80 -24.55
C PHE A 653 12.51 18.39 -26.00
N LYS A 654 11.96 19.16 -26.96
CA LYS A 654 12.10 18.95 -28.40
C LYS A 654 13.56 18.96 -28.90
N TYR A 655 14.50 19.48 -28.11
CA TYR A 655 15.93 19.56 -28.43
C TYR A 655 16.86 19.02 -27.32
N LYS A 656 16.37 18.19 -26.38
CA LYS A 656 17.22 17.50 -25.39
C LYS A 656 17.09 15.99 -25.56
N SER A 657 18.21 15.36 -25.93
CA SER A 657 18.33 13.89 -25.98
C SER A 657 17.79 13.27 -24.69
N CYS A 658 17.12 12.12 -24.80
CA CYS A 658 16.89 11.23 -23.66
C CYS A 658 18.08 11.27 -22.71
N PRO A 659 17.91 11.66 -21.44
CA PRO A 659 19.03 11.77 -20.52
C PRO A 659 19.78 10.45 -20.53
N LYS A 660 21.00 10.46 -21.07
CA LYS A 660 21.84 9.25 -21.14
C LYS A 660 22.25 8.91 -19.70
N GLY A 661 21.61 7.91 -19.11
CA GLY A 661 22.14 7.18 -17.95
C GLY A 661 22.34 7.99 -16.67
N THR A 662 21.63 9.10 -16.45
CA THR A 662 21.59 9.76 -15.13
C THR A 662 20.22 9.53 -14.50
N GLU A 663 20.20 9.03 -13.26
CA GLU A 663 19.04 9.03 -12.37
C GLU A 663 18.17 10.26 -12.62
N ALA A 664 16.87 10.05 -12.76
CA ALA A 664 15.90 11.06 -13.13
C ALA A 664 15.91 12.26 -12.15
N GLN A 665 16.76 13.26 -12.39
CA GLN A 665 16.55 14.62 -11.88
C GLN A 665 15.44 15.26 -12.70
N TRP A 666 14.20 15.29 -12.16
CA TRP A 666 12.99 15.63 -12.92
C TRP A 666 12.04 16.60 -12.20
N MET A 667 12.21 17.89 -12.55
CA MET A 667 11.18 18.91 -12.80
C MET A 667 10.24 19.39 -11.66
N PRO A 668 9.56 20.55 -11.85
CA PRO A 668 8.51 21.06 -10.96
C PRO A 668 7.13 20.43 -11.23
N ASN A 669 6.19 20.65 -10.31
CA ASN A 669 4.81 20.13 -10.38
C ASN A 669 4.04 20.73 -11.57
N PRO A 670 3.06 20.01 -12.17
CA PRO A 670 2.22 20.54 -13.26
C PRO A 670 1.38 21.77 -12.89
N THR A 671 1.25 22.09 -11.60
CA THR A 671 0.58 23.30 -11.10
C THR A 671 1.46 24.55 -11.16
N ASP A 672 2.75 24.43 -11.49
CA ASP A 672 3.73 25.51 -11.41
C ASP A 672 3.89 26.31 -12.72
N LEU A 673 3.16 25.95 -13.78
CA LEU A 673 3.16 26.69 -15.05
C LEU A 673 2.10 27.80 -15.04
N LYS A 674 2.51 29.02 -14.68
CA LYS A 674 1.74 30.23 -15.01
C LYS A 674 1.96 30.58 -16.49
N PRO A 675 0.94 31.05 -17.23
CA PRO A 675 1.16 31.67 -18.52
C PRO A 675 2.01 32.93 -18.34
N ALA A 676 2.92 33.18 -19.27
CA ALA A 676 3.68 34.42 -19.31
C ALA A 676 2.72 35.62 -19.43
N PRO A 677 2.93 36.71 -18.67
CA PRO A 677 2.09 37.89 -18.79
C PRO A 677 2.42 38.61 -20.12
N GLY A 678 1.52 38.53 -21.11
CA GLY A 678 1.66 39.36 -22.32
C GLY A 678 0.93 38.95 -23.60
N GLU A 679 0.37 37.75 -23.73
CA GLU A 679 -0.33 37.36 -24.97
C GLU A 679 -1.86 37.44 -24.83
N GLN A 680 -2.41 38.48 -25.44
CA GLN A 680 -3.84 38.72 -25.63
C GLN A 680 -4.27 38.02 -26.93
N TRP A 681 -5.03 36.92 -26.82
CA TRP A 681 -5.66 36.30 -27.98
C TRP A 681 -6.99 37.00 -28.27
N ASP A 682 -7.07 37.61 -29.46
CA ASP A 682 -8.24 38.26 -30.01
C ASP A 682 -9.22 37.19 -30.51
N LEU A 683 -10.41 37.11 -29.90
CA LEU A 683 -11.49 36.21 -30.33
C LEU A 683 -12.23 36.85 -31.51
N GLY A 684 -11.65 36.68 -32.70
CA GLY A 684 -12.25 37.04 -33.98
C GLY A 684 -13.15 35.93 -34.52
N GLN A 685 -14.44 36.25 -34.59
CA GLN A 685 -15.55 35.54 -35.25
C GLN A 685 -15.17 34.66 -36.45
N THR A 686 -15.70 33.44 -36.53
CA THR A 686 -15.90 32.75 -37.81
C THR A 686 -17.33 32.25 -37.92
N ARG A 687 -17.99 32.71 -38.99
CA ARG A 687 -19.40 32.48 -39.34
C ARG A 687 -19.65 31.03 -39.71
N ILE A 688 -20.82 30.56 -39.30
CA ILE A 688 -21.51 29.38 -39.81
C ILE A 688 -21.94 29.66 -41.25
N TYR A 689 -21.58 28.79 -42.18
CA TYR A 689 -22.32 28.60 -43.43
C TYR A 689 -22.73 27.12 -43.50
N GLU A 690 -24.04 26.91 -43.38
CA GLU A 690 -24.72 25.73 -43.88
C GLU A 690 -24.69 25.76 -45.41
N THR A 691 -24.29 24.65 -46.02
CA THR A 691 -24.75 24.28 -47.37
C THR A 691 -24.90 22.77 -47.41
N ASP A 692 -26.15 22.34 -47.55
CA ASP A 692 -26.55 21.02 -48.04
C ASP A 692 -25.87 20.71 -49.38
N LEU A 693 -25.22 19.55 -49.53
CA LEU A 693 -25.13 18.87 -50.82
C LEU A 693 -25.09 17.35 -50.67
N ASN A 694 -25.87 16.73 -51.55
CA ASN A 694 -26.27 15.34 -51.68
C ASN A 694 -25.16 14.29 -51.75
N PHE A 695 -25.51 13.10 -51.25
CA PHE A 695 -24.96 11.80 -51.61
C PHE A 695 -25.06 11.53 -53.12
N GLY A 696 -23.98 11.01 -53.72
CA GLY A 696 -23.96 10.44 -55.06
C GLY A 696 -22.55 10.00 -55.45
N ASP A 697 -22.39 8.70 -55.67
CA ASP A 697 -21.18 7.96 -56.05
C ASP A 697 -20.28 8.65 -57.09
N VAL A 698 -18.95 8.62 -56.88
CA VAL A 698 -17.94 8.26 -57.90
C VAL A 698 -16.67 7.79 -57.19
N LEU A 699 -16.25 6.56 -57.52
CA LEU A 699 -14.94 5.97 -57.22
C LEU A 699 -13.80 6.80 -57.84
N THR A 700 -12.82 7.19 -57.05
CA THR A 700 -11.43 7.36 -57.55
C THR A 700 -10.43 6.92 -56.50
N LEU A 701 -9.70 5.86 -56.83
CA LEU A 701 -8.40 5.51 -56.25
C LEU A 701 -7.45 6.72 -56.35
N ASN A 702 -6.72 7.00 -55.27
CA ASN A 702 -5.32 7.43 -55.25
C ASN A 702 -4.87 7.55 -53.80
N ASP A 703 -4.38 6.45 -53.22
CA ASP A 703 -3.48 6.49 -52.07
C ASP A 703 -2.05 6.37 -52.60
N ASP A 704 -1.27 7.42 -52.37
CA ASP A 704 0.16 7.46 -52.65
C ASP A 704 0.90 6.51 -51.71
N LEU A 705 1.51 5.49 -52.32
CA LEU A 705 2.42 4.54 -51.67
C LEU A 705 3.70 5.25 -51.22
N ALA A 706 4.10 5.00 -49.97
CA ALA A 706 5.44 5.28 -49.49
C ALA A 706 6.47 4.39 -50.22
N PRO A 707 7.63 4.92 -50.66
CA PRO A 707 8.63 4.14 -51.36
C PRO A 707 9.60 3.49 -50.35
N ASN A 708 9.60 2.15 -50.31
CA ASN A 708 10.74 1.25 -50.09
C ASN A 708 10.24 -0.03 -49.40
N ASP A 709 9.86 -1.02 -50.19
CA ASP A 709 10.02 -2.42 -49.82
C ASP A 709 10.49 -3.18 -51.07
N ASP A 710 11.73 -3.66 -51.01
CA ASP A 710 12.33 -4.51 -52.02
C ASP A 710 11.64 -5.89 -52.00
N LEU A 711 11.10 -6.26 -53.15
CA LEU A 711 10.44 -7.54 -53.39
C LEU A 711 11.48 -8.68 -53.43
N VAL A 712 11.29 -9.68 -52.57
CA VAL A 712 11.90 -11.01 -52.72
C VAL A 712 10.96 -11.88 -53.56
N PRO A 713 11.40 -12.51 -54.67
CA PRO A 713 10.55 -13.40 -55.44
C PRO A 713 10.72 -14.85 -54.99
N ASN A 714 9.62 -15.47 -54.55
CA ASN A 714 9.24 -16.89 -54.68
C ASN A 714 8.47 -17.34 -53.43
N ASP A 715 7.14 -17.39 -53.54
CA ASP A 715 6.38 -18.46 -52.90
C ASP A 715 5.15 -18.75 -53.74
N ASP A 716 5.04 -20.02 -54.14
CA ASP A 716 4.01 -20.56 -55.00
C ASP A 716 2.66 -20.64 -54.26
N LEU A 717 1.60 -20.24 -54.97
CA LEU A 717 0.21 -20.30 -54.50
C LEU A 717 -0.29 -21.74 -54.37
N ALA A 718 -0.83 -22.09 -53.20
CA ALA A 718 -1.68 -23.26 -53.03
C ALA A 718 -3.12 -22.95 -53.51
N PRO A 719 -3.79 -23.84 -54.25
CA PRO A 719 -5.16 -23.62 -54.71
C PRO A 719 -6.16 -24.19 -53.70
N ASN A 720 -7.00 -23.34 -53.14
CA ASN A 720 -8.41 -23.57 -52.78
C ASN A 720 -8.82 -22.58 -51.70
N ASP A 721 -9.51 -21.51 -52.10
CA ASP A 721 -10.49 -20.86 -51.24
C ASP A 721 -11.65 -20.38 -52.12
N ASP A 722 -12.76 -21.11 -52.04
CA ASP A 722 -14.05 -20.76 -52.62
C ASP A 722 -14.67 -19.61 -51.79
N LEU A 723 -14.87 -18.46 -52.44
CA LEU A 723 -15.60 -17.33 -51.88
C LEU A 723 -17.10 -17.64 -51.81
N VAL A 724 -17.61 -17.87 -50.61
CA VAL A 724 -19.05 -17.84 -50.30
C VAL A 724 -19.48 -16.39 -50.14
N VAL A 725 -20.17 -15.85 -51.15
CA VAL A 725 -20.97 -14.63 -51.03
C VAL A 725 -22.34 -15.02 -50.49
N ARG A 726 -22.76 -14.40 -49.39
CA ARG A 726 -24.16 -14.42 -48.91
C ARG A 726 -24.73 -13.00 -48.88
N PRO A 727 -26.05 -12.87 -49.14
CA PRO A 727 -26.71 -11.62 -49.52
C PRO A 727 -26.79 -10.57 -48.41
#